data_AF-A0A7C4NFH3-F1
#
_entry.id   AF-A0A7C4NFH3-F1
#
_cell.length_a   1.000
_cell.length_b   1.000
_cell.length_c   1.000
_cell.angle_alpha   90.00
_cell.angle_beta   90.00
_cell.angle_gamma   90.00
#
_symmetry.space_group_name_H-M   'P 1'
#
loop_
_entity.id
_entity.type
_entity.pdbx_description
1 polymer ?
#
loop_
_entity_poly.entity_id
_entity_poly.type
_entity_poly.pdbx_seq_one_letter_code
_entity_poly.pdbx_strand_id
1 'polypeptide(L)'
;MVYGQGSRKDLKSRAKHPSSKTSMKTIRQTGKTIWWYESLLKHKLLLVVLMLGLSYLLGVWLRTLPAFSEQQVLTGDDPYVHLRYAECLLDNGSLPSNDTLRYYPEGFDPRQELLLVPWFIAGFSWLTGLRPLDIAIWLPAFFAPLIVVPIYFISKKITGSRSSGVIAAFLAASAPAFILRSFEGFCDKEAFTTPLMFAALTLAFTSFNTIMKVATEGYKKTFTISIILSLLSGILIGVSALGWAGYLFTYLVLAAYALLMLFFGEDSRNLGLIFIPYLIVMVVSGTFVAFSTARYGGLSFFWSVTFLIPIGASLPLIALRWLKRRFVVPLVIALMVAVVIVEWSYVAGLINWLFGSKGLVRLTVAESKQPTLFDVWNQVGFPIILAILALVPRDVKDPTSRNNYLFLLSMFAVSAILASSEIRLLMFLSLTASIMAGATLSRIIDYCSSKLLVKRKKRLELNEKALLGLALSIILAALVVSSTFAIPTYSIENGPITSHATIYKSLGMSGYSQWLQALDWLKENTTSGAIIISWWDYGYMIQYYANRTTVVDPGNFYEWRNVVVAKFFMSSDENEALNILNQSFGLEGKEVYVIVSLEEIPKSHAIAFIAGYPTPPFQLQLIMGAWRWVISDPNAILTRLVLGIEGLQSDASNIIPSLKHFEKVYCNSYVALYRVMWELT
;
A
#
# COMPACT_ATOMS: atom_id res chain seq x y z
N MET A 1 -71.55 -6.69 -50.33
CA MET A 1 -72.34 -6.25 -51.50
C MET A 1 -71.45 -5.38 -52.37
N VAL A 2 -71.34 -5.75 -53.65
CA VAL A 2 -70.52 -5.07 -54.66
C VAL A 2 -71.41 -4.14 -55.50
N TYR A 3 -70.78 -3.13 -56.12
CA TYR A 3 -71.20 -2.26 -57.24
C TYR A 3 -72.07 -1.04 -56.87
N GLY A 4 -71.80 0.17 -57.36
CA GLY A 4 -70.82 0.65 -58.34
C GLY A 4 -71.14 2.09 -58.80
N GLN A 5 -70.33 2.60 -59.75
CA GLN A 5 -70.39 3.90 -60.47
C GLN A 5 -69.80 5.12 -59.71
N GLY A 6 -68.88 5.94 -60.23
CA GLY A 6 -68.33 6.11 -61.58
C GLY A 6 -68.42 7.59 -61.98
N SER A 7 -67.31 8.34 -62.07
CA SER A 7 -67.15 9.54 -62.93
C SER A 7 -65.74 10.15 -62.82
N ARG A 8 -65.17 10.46 -63.99
CA ARG A 8 -63.83 11.02 -64.27
C ARG A 8 -63.86 12.55 -64.38
N LYS A 9 -62.74 13.20 -64.04
CA LYS A 9 -61.96 14.21 -64.81
C LYS A 9 -61.23 15.14 -63.82
N ASP A 10 -59.91 15.02 -63.69
CA ASP A 10 -58.88 15.69 -64.51
C ASP A 10 -58.93 17.22 -64.45
N LEU A 11 -57.97 17.82 -63.74
CA LEU A 11 -57.19 18.96 -64.25
C LEU A 11 -55.84 19.05 -63.50
N LYS A 12 -54.79 19.12 -64.32
CA LYS A 12 -53.37 18.92 -64.05
C LYS A 12 -52.66 20.17 -63.51
N SER A 13 -51.46 19.87 -62.96
CA SER A 13 -50.22 20.68 -62.87
C SER A 13 -49.88 21.07 -61.42
N ARG A 14 -48.70 20.81 -60.88
CA ARG A 14 -47.35 20.84 -61.47
C ARG A 14 -46.43 19.98 -60.60
N ALA A 15 -45.82 18.94 -61.18
CA ALA A 15 -44.78 18.16 -60.52
C ALA A 15 -43.49 18.99 -60.45
N LYS A 16 -43.00 19.26 -59.23
CA LYS A 16 -41.59 19.57 -58.96
C LYS A 16 -41.05 18.45 -58.08
N HIS A 17 -40.17 17.61 -58.61
CA HIS A 17 -39.35 16.71 -57.81
C HIS A 17 -38.41 17.52 -56.89
N PRO A 18 -38.35 17.21 -55.58
CA PRO A 18 -37.16 17.49 -54.77
C PRO A 18 -36.34 16.20 -54.63
N SER A 19 -35.21 16.20 -55.33
CA SER A 19 -33.92 15.55 -55.00
C SER A 19 -33.93 14.27 -54.14
N SER A 20 -33.92 13.12 -54.82
CA SER A 20 -33.55 11.79 -54.27
C SER A 20 -32.12 11.70 -53.70
N LYS A 21 -31.28 12.73 -53.90
CA LYS A 21 -29.91 12.80 -53.35
C LYS A 21 -29.84 13.13 -51.86
N THR A 22 -30.81 13.87 -51.30
CA THR A 22 -30.77 14.31 -49.89
C THR A 22 -31.25 13.20 -48.96
N SER A 23 -32.32 12.49 -49.32
CA SER A 23 -32.82 11.30 -48.61
C SER A 23 -31.78 10.16 -48.60
N MET A 24 -31.11 9.89 -49.73
CA MET A 24 -30.04 8.89 -49.78
C MET A 24 -28.78 9.31 -49.01
N LYS A 25 -28.44 10.61 -48.95
CA LYS A 25 -27.32 11.08 -48.10
C LYS A 25 -27.62 10.92 -46.62
N THR A 26 -28.84 11.21 -46.17
CA THR A 26 -29.25 11.03 -44.77
C THR A 26 -29.34 9.55 -44.39
N ILE A 27 -29.78 8.67 -45.29
CA ILE A 27 -29.81 7.20 -45.10
C ILE A 27 -28.40 6.59 -45.16
N ARG A 28 -27.49 7.07 -46.03
CA ARG A 28 -26.07 6.66 -46.02
C ARG A 28 -25.31 7.19 -44.81
N GLN A 29 -25.62 8.39 -44.31
CA GLN A 29 -25.03 8.92 -43.08
C GLN A 29 -25.51 8.15 -41.87
N THR A 30 -26.82 7.92 -41.70
CA THR A 30 -27.34 7.08 -40.62
C THR A 30 -26.83 5.64 -40.72
N GLY A 31 -26.73 5.05 -41.92
CA GLY A 31 -26.11 3.74 -42.13
C GLY A 31 -24.62 3.69 -41.79
N LYS A 32 -23.84 4.74 -42.08
CA LYS A 32 -22.44 4.87 -41.64
C LYS A 32 -22.33 5.06 -40.12
N THR A 33 -23.21 5.83 -39.49
CA THR A 33 -23.23 6.03 -38.03
C THR A 33 -23.63 4.74 -37.31
N ILE A 34 -24.58 3.97 -37.87
CA ILE A 34 -24.99 2.66 -37.36
C ILE A 34 -23.87 1.63 -37.56
N TRP A 35 -23.17 1.63 -38.71
CA TRP A 35 -22.00 0.78 -38.94
C TRP A 35 -20.83 1.12 -38.00
N TRP A 36 -20.54 2.41 -37.76
CA TRP A 36 -19.56 2.84 -36.77
C TRP A 36 -19.97 2.42 -35.35
N TYR A 37 -21.25 2.55 -35.00
CA TYR A 37 -21.79 2.14 -33.69
C TYR A 37 -21.76 0.61 -33.50
N GLU A 38 -22.08 -0.17 -34.53
CA GLU A 38 -21.99 -1.64 -34.54
C GLU A 38 -20.54 -2.14 -34.56
N SER A 39 -19.65 -1.43 -35.23
CA SER A 39 -18.20 -1.67 -35.18
C SER A 39 -17.64 -1.36 -33.79
N LEU A 40 -18.03 -0.23 -33.18
CA LEU A 40 -17.73 0.12 -31.78
C LEU A 40 -18.26 -0.94 -30.79
N LEU A 41 -19.43 -1.54 -31.06
CA LEU A 41 -19.99 -2.65 -30.28
C LEU A 41 -19.14 -3.92 -30.37
N LYS A 42 -18.60 -4.26 -31.55
CA LYS A 42 -17.63 -5.35 -31.74
C LYS A 42 -16.26 -5.04 -31.09
N HIS A 43 -15.89 -3.76 -31.01
CA HIS A 43 -14.63 -3.29 -30.40
C HIS A 43 -14.75 -2.93 -28.91
N LYS A 44 -15.87 -3.19 -28.22
CA LYS A 44 -16.02 -2.88 -26.77
C LYS A 44 -14.98 -3.54 -25.88
N LEU A 45 -14.57 -4.77 -26.20
CA LEU A 45 -13.50 -5.45 -25.47
C LEU A 45 -12.14 -4.82 -25.77
N LEU A 46 -11.87 -4.50 -27.03
CA LEU A 46 -10.63 -3.83 -27.45
C LEU A 46 -10.48 -2.47 -26.75
N LEU A 47 -11.56 -1.68 -26.67
CA LEU A 47 -11.56 -0.39 -25.97
C LEU A 47 -11.28 -0.55 -24.48
N VAL A 48 -11.85 -1.56 -23.83
CA VAL A 48 -11.52 -1.86 -22.42
C VAL A 48 -10.04 -2.22 -22.27
N VAL A 49 -9.51 -3.11 -23.12
CA VAL A 49 -8.11 -3.52 -23.07
C VAL A 49 -7.18 -2.32 -23.29
N LEU A 50 -7.50 -1.46 -24.26
CA LEU A 50 -6.77 -0.22 -24.52
C LEU A 50 -6.81 0.72 -23.30
N MET A 51 -7.97 0.94 -22.69
CA MET A 51 -8.10 1.80 -21.52
C MET A 51 -7.37 1.25 -20.29
N LEU A 52 -7.36 -0.08 -20.11
CA LEU A 52 -6.56 -0.72 -19.06
C LEU A 52 -5.07 -0.60 -19.34
N GLY A 53 -4.64 -0.78 -20.59
CA GLY A 53 -3.27 -0.54 -21.02
C GLY A 53 -2.83 0.90 -20.78
N LEU A 54 -3.68 1.88 -21.12
CA LEU A 54 -3.42 3.29 -20.82
C LEU A 54 -3.38 3.58 -19.31
N SER A 55 -4.25 2.95 -18.52
CA SER A 55 -4.23 3.09 -17.06
C SER A 55 -2.96 2.49 -16.45
N TYR A 56 -2.52 1.33 -16.95
CA TYR A 56 -1.24 0.72 -16.58
C TYR A 56 -0.06 1.64 -16.91
N LEU A 57 0.02 2.12 -18.17
CA LEU A 57 1.08 3.02 -18.63
C LEU A 57 1.09 4.33 -17.84
N LEU A 58 -0.07 4.88 -17.50
CA LEU A 58 -0.17 6.04 -16.61
C LEU A 58 0.41 5.72 -15.23
N GLY A 59 0.04 4.57 -14.66
CA GLY A 59 0.54 4.13 -13.36
C GLY A 59 2.07 3.94 -13.34
N VAL A 60 2.65 3.41 -14.43
CA VAL A 60 4.10 3.31 -14.63
C VAL A 60 4.71 4.71 -14.73
N TRP A 61 4.18 5.56 -15.62
CA TRP A 61 4.70 6.90 -15.85
C TRP A 61 4.77 7.71 -14.54
N LEU A 62 3.68 7.72 -13.77
CA LEU A 62 3.62 8.40 -12.47
C LEU A 62 4.67 7.91 -11.46
N ARG A 63 4.96 6.60 -11.45
CA ARG A 63 5.94 6.00 -10.55
C ARG A 63 7.38 6.21 -10.99
N THR A 64 7.59 6.47 -12.28
CA THR A 64 8.91 6.77 -12.86
C THR A 64 9.24 8.25 -12.91
N LEU A 65 8.32 9.15 -12.52
CA LEU A 65 8.59 10.59 -12.48
C LEU A 65 9.85 10.95 -11.68
N PRO A 66 10.15 10.32 -10.52
CA PRO A 66 11.38 10.58 -9.79
C PRO A 66 12.64 10.31 -10.63
N ALA A 67 12.69 9.19 -11.36
CA ALA A 67 13.84 8.74 -12.17
C ALA A 67 14.44 9.80 -13.11
N PHE A 68 13.66 10.82 -13.50
CA PHE A 68 14.09 11.86 -14.43
C PHE A 68 14.85 13.03 -13.77
N SER A 69 15.07 13.02 -12.45
CA SER A 69 15.62 14.16 -11.71
C SER A 69 17.04 13.96 -11.11
N GLU A 70 17.82 13.02 -11.66
CA GLU A 70 19.21 12.61 -11.27
C GLU A 70 19.37 11.52 -10.19
N GLN A 71 20.46 10.74 -10.37
CA GLN A 71 20.93 9.48 -9.74
C GLN A 71 19.87 8.39 -9.47
N GLN A 72 19.92 7.31 -10.25
CA GLN A 72 19.17 6.08 -10.03
C GLN A 72 19.74 5.33 -8.83
N VAL A 73 19.12 5.46 -7.66
CA VAL A 73 19.51 4.72 -6.45
C VAL A 73 18.27 4.28 -5.68
N LEU A 74 18.45 3.36 -4.74
CA LEU A 74 17.36 2.95 -3.87
C LEU A 74 16.99 4.09 -2.92
N THR A 75 15.69 4.34 -2.81
CA THR A 75 15.13 5.38 -1.96
C THR A 75 14.61 4.77 -0.67
N GLY A 76 15.05 5.30 0.48
CA GLY A 76 14.79 4.74 1.81
C GLY A 76 15.81 3.67 2.20
N ASP A 77 15.82 3.31 3.49
CA ASP A 77 16.80 2.39 4.07
C ASP A 77 16.41 0.91 3.91
N ASP A 78 15.11 0.59 3.98
CA ASP A 78 14.56 -0.77 3.91
C ASP A 78 14.96 -1.53 2.63
N PRO A 79 14.96 -0.94 1.41
CA PRO A 79 15.32 -1.65 0.18
C PRO A 79 16.70 -2.32 0.17
N TYR A 80 17.67 -1.81 0.94
CA TYR A 80 19.03 -2.33 0.92
C TYR A 80 19.16 -3.73 1.52
N VAL A 81 18.32 -4.10 2.49
CA VAL A 81 18.31 -5.49 3.00
C VAL A 81 17.79 -6.46 1.95
N HIS A 82 16.79 -6.04 1.17
CA HIS A 82 16.21 -6.86 0.10
C HIS A 82 17.22 -7.08 -1.02
N LEU A 83 17.94 -6.03 -1.40
CA LEU A 83 18.99 -6.09 -2.41
C LEU A 83 20.14 -7.00 -1.96
N ARG A 84 20.67 -6.82 -0.74
CA ARG A 84 21.76 -7.64 -0.21
C ARG A 84 21.40 -9.13 -0.18
N TYR A 85 20.18 -9.46 0.24
CA TYR A 85 19.71 -10.85 0.24
C TYR A 85 19.48 -11.40 -1.17
N ALA A 86 19.04 -10.56 -2.12
CA ALA A 86 18.93 -10.97 -3.51
C ALA A 86 20.30 -11.31 -4.14
N GLU A 87 21.31 -10.48 -3.86
CA GLU A 87 22.69 -10.73 -4.28
C GLU A 87 23.25 -12.01 -3.64
N CYS A 88 23.05 -12.20 -2.33
CA CYS A 88 23.44 -13.45 -1.65
C CYS A 88 22.82 -14.69 -2.30
N LEU A 89 21.55 -14.62 -2.70
CA LEU A 89 20.86 -15.71 -3.38
C LEU A 89 21.43 -15.99 -4.78
N LEU A 90 21.84 -14.96 -5.51
CA LEU A 90 22.42 -15.10 -6.85
C LEU A 90 23.84 -15.64 -6.79
N ASP A 91 24.64 -15.15 -5.85
CA ASP A 91 26.06 -15.52 -5.73
C ASP A 91 26.25 -16.89 -5.09
N ASN A 92 25.48 -17.22 -4.04
CA ASN A 92 25.67 -18.43 -3.24
C ASN A 92 24.56 -19.48 -3.42
N GLY A 93 23.48 -19.16 -4.14
CA GLY A 93 22.31 -20.03 -4.27
C GLY A 93 21.46 -20.20 -3.00
N SER A 94 21.85 -19.56 -1.89
CA SER A 94 21.18 -19.64 -0.59
C SER A 94 21.51 -18.44 0.29
N LEU A 95 20.67 -18.16 1.30
CA LEU A 95 20.94 -17.17 2.32
C LEU A 95 21.86 -17.75 3.41
N PRO A 96 22.68 -16.92 4.09
CA PRO A 96 23.49 -17.39 5.21
C PRO A 96 22.59 -17.94 6.33
N SER A 97 23.08 -18.94 7.06
CA SER A 97 22.37 -19.50 8.21
C SER A 97 22.27 -18.50 9.38
N ASN A 98 23.28 -17.65 9.53
CA ASN A 98 23.31 -16.52 10.43
C ASN A 98 23.99 -15.34 9.73
N ASP A 99 23.29 -14.22 9.63
CA ASP A 99 23.78 -12.98 9.07
C ASP A 99 24.48 -12.16 10.15
N THR A 100 25.81 -12.28 10.18
CA THR A 100 26.66 -11.68 11.20
C THR A 100 26.82 -10.17 11.05
N LEU A 101 26.37 -9.58 9.94
CA LEU A 101 26.40 -8.12 9.75
C LEU A 101 25.30 -7.41 10.55
N ARG A 102 24.29 -8.14 11.02
CA ARG A 102 23.14 -7.62 11.75
C ARG A 102 23.21 -7.98 13.23
N TYR A 103 22.82 -7.07 14.10
CA TYR A 103 22.63 -7.31 15.54
C TYR A 103 23.83 -8.00 16.21
N TYR A 104 25.00 -7.37 16.16
CA TYR A 104 26.14 -7.83 16.96
C TYR A 104 25.80 -7.91 18.46
N PRO A 105 26.32 -8.91 19.19
CA PRO A 105 27.18 -10.03 18.74
C PRO A 105 26.47 -11.25 18.15
N GLU A 106 25.15 -11.34 18.24
CA GLU A 106 24.41 -12.59 18.00
C GLU A 106 24.24 -12.92 16.51
N GLY A 107 24.13 -11.92 15.65
CA GLY A 107 23.73 -12.11 14.27
C GLY A 107 22.20 -12.17 14.09
N PHE A 108 21.77 -12.44 12.87
CA PHE A 108 20.36 -12.56 12.52
C PHE A 108 20.07 -13.80 11.66
N ASP A 109 19.03 -14.56 11.99
CA ASP A 109 18.57 -15.68 11.13
C ASP A 109 17.69 -15.14 9.98
N PRO A 110 18.17 -15.15 8.71
CA PRO A 110 17.41 -14.60 7.58
C PRO A 110 16.07 -15.29 7.33
N ARG A 111 15.81 -16.48 7.89
CA ARG A 111 14.50 -17.16 7.77
C ARG A 111 13.38 -16.46 8.54
N GLN A 112 13.72 -15.55 9.44
CA GLN A 112 12.76 -14.70 10.14
C GLN A 112 12.30 -13.52 9.26
N GLU A 113 12.98 -13.25 8.14
CA GLU A 113 12.57 -12.23 7.18
C GLU A 113 11.51 -12.71 6.20
N LEU A 114 10.87 -11.74 5.55
CA LEU A 114 9.88 -11.97 4.50
C LEU A 114 10.58 -11.86 3.14
N LEU A 115 10.85 -13.02 2.52
CA LEU A 115 11.80 -13.15 1.41
C LEU A 115 11.20 -12.95 0.01
N LEU A 116 9.92 -12.56 -0.10
CA LEU A 116 9.30 -12.36 -1.43
C LEU A 116 10.04 -11.32 -2.28
N VAL A 117 10.41 -10.19 -1.70
CA VAL A 117 11.09 -9.10 -2.43
C VAL A 117 12.49 -9.52 -2.86
N PRO A 118 13.35 -10.09 -1.99
CA PRO A 118 14.62 -10.69 -2.42
C PRO A 118 14.47 -11.69 -3.56
N TRP A 119 13.48 -12.59 -3.49
CA TRP A 119 13.23 -13.57 -4.56
C TRP A 119 12.77 -12.94 -5.86
N PHE A 120 12.00 -11.86 -5.81
CA PHE A 120 11.63 -11.12 -7.01
C PHE A 120 12.87 -10.46 -7.64
N ILE A 121 13.68 -9.76 -6.85
CA ILE A 121 14.91 -9.12 -7.35
C ILE A 121 15.83 -10.17 -7.98
N ALA A 122 16.13 -11.25 -7.24
CA ALA A 122 17.01 -12.33 -7.71
C ALA A 122 16.43 -13.04 -8.94
N GLY A 123 15.13 -13.40 -8.92
CA GLY A 123 14.48 -14.10 -10.01
C GLY A 123 14.42 -13.28 -11.31
N PHE A 124 14.10 -11.99 -11.22
CA PHE A 124 14.10 -11.11 -12.39
C PHE A 124 15.52 -10.81 -12.89
N SER A 125 16.50 -10.66 -11.99
CA SER A 125 17.91 -10.52 -12.38
C SER A 125 18.41 -11.76 -13.11
N TRP A 126 18.13 -12.95 -12.58
CA TRP A 126 18.46 -14.23 -13.23
C TRP A 126 17.79 -14.39 -14.60
N LEU A 127 16.50 -14.02 -14.71
CA LEU A 127 15.75 -14.14 -15.96
C LEU A 127 16.21 -13.18 -17.05
N THR A 128 16.60 -11.96 -16.67
CA THR A 128 16.90 -10.87 -17.62
C THR A 128 18.40 -10.65 -17.87
N GLY A 129 19.26 -11.12 -16.96
CA GLY A 129 20.68 -10.80 -16.95
C GLY A 129 21.01 -9.38 -16.49
N LEU A 130 20.03 -8.61 -16.03
CA LEU A 130 20.24 -7.25 -15.49
C LEU A 130 20.78 -7.30 -14.07
N ARG A 131 21.49 -6.24 -13.66
CA ARG A 131 22.06 -6.15 -12.31
C ARG A 131 20.93 -6.13 -11.27
N PRO A 132 21.11 -6.78 -10.10
CA PRO A 132 20.11 -6.79 -9.03
C PRO A 132 19.68 -5.38 -8.60
N LEU A 133 20.62 -4.43 -8.54
CA LEU A 133 20.34 -3.03 -8.23
C LEU A 133 19.39 -2.39 -9.25
N ASP A 134 19.60 -2.61 -10.55
CA ASP A 134 18.72 -2.05 -11.60
C ASP A 134 17.32 -2.64 -11.49
N ILE A 135 17.22 -3.95 -11.22
CA ILE A 135 15.93 -4.61 -10.97
C ILE A 135 15.26 -4.01 -9.74
N ALA A 136 15.97 -3.87 -8.61
CA ALA A 136 15.42 -3.33 -7.38
C ALA A 136 14.87 -1.91 -7.59
N ILE A 137 15.61 -1.05 -8.31
CA ILE A 137 15.19 0.31 -8.61
C ILE A 137 13.89 0.34 -9.45
N TRP A 138 13.85 -0.39 -10.57
CA TRP A 138 12.78 -0.24 -11.57
C TRP A 138 11.56 -1.13 -11.32
N LEU A 139 11.76 -2.32 -10.76
CA LEU A 139 10.71 -3.34 -10.66
C LEU A 139 9.44 -2.87 -9.91
N PRO A 140 9.50 -2.10 -8.80
CA PRO A 140 8.31 -1.58 -8.13
C PRO A 140 7.42 -0.75 -9.05
N ALA A 141 8.03 0.10 -9.88
CA ALA A 141 7.33 1.01 -10.77
C ALA A 141 6.57 0.27 -11.90
N PHE A 142 7.04 -0.92 -12.30
CA PHE A 142 6.39 -1.75 -13.33
C PHE A 142 5.43 -2.79 -12.75
N PHE A 143 5.70 -3.30 -11.55
CA PHE A 143 4.90 -4.35 -10.93
C PHE A 143 3.65 -3.79 -10.24
N ALA A 144 3.78 -2.69 -9.48
CA ALA A 144 2.67 -2.13 -8.73
C ALA A 144 1.46 -1.70 -9.60
N PRO A 145 1.65 -1.10 -10.80
CA PRO A 145 0.55 -0.77 -11.69
C PRO A 145 -0.25 -1.96 -12.20
N LEU A 146 0.22 -3.21 -12.04
CA LEU A 146 -0.58 -4.40 -12.37
C LEU A 146 -1.87 -4.48 -11.54
N ILE A 147 -1.97 -3.72 -10.44
CA ILE A 147 -3.17 -3.60 -9.63
C ILE A 147 -4.42 -3.12 -10.40
N VAL A 148 -4.24 -2.46 -11.55
CA VAL A 148 -5.34 -2.04 -12.42
C VAL A 148 -6.20 -3.22 -12.87
N VAL A 149 -5.60 -4.41 -13.04
CA VAL A 149 -6.27 -5.62 -13.50
C VAL A 149 -7.26 -6.16 -12.44
N PRO A 150 -6.84 -6.49 -11.21
CA PRO A 150 -7.78 -6.97 -10.19
C PRO A 150 -8.85 -5.92 -9.83
N ILE A 151 -8.49 -4.64 -9.77
CA ILE A 151 -9.44 -3.56 -9.48
C ILE A 151 -10.52 -3.44 -10.55
N TYR A 152 -10.15 -3.54 -11.83
CA TYR A 152 -11.11 -3.61 -12.94
C TYR A 152 -12.11 -4.75 -12.74
N PHE A 153 -11.61 -5.96 -12.44
CA PHE A 153 -12.46 -7.14 -12.34
C PHE A 153 -13.38 -7.09 -11.12
N ILE A 154 -12.90 -6.65 -9.96
CA ILE A 154 -13.72 -6.46 -8.75
C ILE A 154 -14.84 -5.45 -9.03
N SER A 155 -14.49 -4.25 -9.50
CA SER A 155 -15.45 -3.18 -9.76
C SER A 155 -16.50 -3.57 -10.81
N LYS A 156 -16.07 -4.18 -11.92
CA LYS A 156 -16.96 -4.72 -12.95
C LYS A 156 -17.89 -5.79 -12.40
N LYS A 157 -17.39 -6.69 -11.56
CA LYS A 157 -18.19 -7.79 -11.00
C LYS A 157 -19.25 -7.25 -10.05
N ILE A 158 -18.90 -6.27 -9.22
CA ILE A 158 -19.82 -5.66 -8.26
C ILE A 158 -20.94 -4.91 -8.96
N THR A 159 -20.60 -4.11 -9.97
CA THR A 159 -21.55 -3.20 -10.63
C THR A 159 -22.21 -3.79 -11.88
N GLY A 160 -21.68 -4.88 -12.42
CA GLY A 160 -22.04 -5.38 -13.76
C GLY A 160 -21.55 -4.50 -14.91
N SER A 161 -20.87 -3.39 -14.63
CA SER A 161 -20.52 -2.37 -15.62
C SER A 161 -19.03 -2.40 -15.98
N ARG A 162 -18.75 -2.43 -17.29
CA ARG A 162 -17.36 -2.34 -17.80
C ARG A 162 -16.78 -0.94 -17.60
N SER A 163 -17.58 0.12 -17.74
CA SER A 163 -17.15 1.51 -17.52
C SER A 163 -16.74 1.72 -16.07
N SER A 164 -17.52 1.19 -15.13
CA SER A 164 -17.16 1.23 -13.70
C SER A 164 -15.80 0.58 -13.41
N GLY A 165 -15.53 -0.56 -14.02
CA GLY A 165 -14.22 -1.22 -13.92
C GLY A 165 -13.08 -0.38 -14.47
N VAL A 166 -13.26 0.22 -15.66
CA VAL A 166 -12.22 1.06 -16.29
C VAL A 166 -11.94 2.31 -15.46
N ILE A 167 -12.99 2.98 -14.97
CA ILE A 167 -12.84 4.17 -14.12
C ILE A 167 -12.12 3.79 -12.83
N ALA A 168 -12.54 2.73 -12.14
CA ALA A 168 -11.88 2.28 -10.91
C ALA A 168 -10.39 1.95 -11.12
N ALA A 169 -10.06 1.26 -12.21
CA ALA A 169 -8.69 0.92 -12.57
C ALA A 169 -7.83 2.17 -12.83
N PHE A 170 -8.36 3.13 -13.58
CA PHE A 170 -7.70 4.41 -13.83
C PHE A 170 -7.42 5.17 -12.51
N LEU A 171 -8.42 5.27 -11.63
CA LEU A 171 -8.28 5.95 -10.33
C LEU A 171 -7.29 5.25 -9.39
N ALA A 172 -7.22 3.92 -9.44
CA ALA A 172 -6.26 3.16 -8.66
C ALA A 172 -4.83 3.32 -9.19
N ALA A 173 -4.64 3.41 -10.51
CA ALA A 173 -3.33 3.64 -11.11
C ALA A 173 -2.71 4.96 -10.64
N SER A 174 -3.54 5.99 -10.47
CA SER A 174 -3.16 7.34 -10.03
C SER A 174 -3.34 7.60 -8.53
N ALA A 175 -3.57 6.56 -7.71
CA ALA A 175 -3.83 6.73 -6.27
C ALA A 175 -2.56 7.18 -5.51
N PRO A 176 -2.52 8.40 -4.93
CA PRO A 176 -1.31 8.95 -4.31
C PRO A 176 -0.76 8.10 -3.16
N ALA A 177 -1.62 7.64 -2.24
CA ALA A 177 -1.23 6.79 -1.11
C ALA A 177 -0.46 5.53 -1.54
N PHE A 178 -0.83 4.95 -2.69
CA PHE A 178 -0.17 3.75 -3.20
C PHE A 178 1.10 4.09 -4.01
N ILE A 179 1.10 5.21 -4.77
CA ILE A 179 2.29 5.68 -5.50
C ILE A 179 3.45 5.96 -4.54
N LEU A 180 3.20 6.60 -3.39
CA LEU A 180 4.21 6.90 -2.38
C LEU A 180 4.92 5.65 -1.81
N ARG A 181 4.41 4.44 -2.09
CA ARG A 181 4.96 3.15 -1.64
C ARG A 181 5.32 2.22 -2.80
N SER A 182 5.37 2.73 -4.02
CA SER A 182 5.62 1.93 -5.21
C SER A 182 6.26 2.70 -6.35
N PHE A 183 6.83 3.86 -6.07
CA PHE A 183 7.61 4.61 -7.04
C PHE A 183 8.97 3.95 -7.26
N GLU A 184 9.65 4.32 -8.35
CA GLU A 184 10.99 3.84 -8.69
C GLU A 184 11.97 4.14 -7.54
N GLY A 185 12.88 3.20 -7.25
CA GLY A 185 13.79 3.28 -6.11
C GLY A 185 13.20 2.81 -4.77
N PHE A 186 11.87 2.87 -4.57
CA PHE A 186 11.22 2.38 -3.34
C PHE A 186 10.92 0.88 -3.45
N CYS A 187 11.97 0.06 -3.43
CA CYS A 187 11.87 -1.39 -3.54
C CYS A 187 11.51 -2.06 -2.22
N ASP A 188 10.25 -1.89 -1.80
CA ASP A 188 9.74 -2.53 -0.60
C ASP A 188 8.48 -3.35 -0.87
N LYS A 189 8.11 -4.14 0.13
CA LYS A 189 7.06 -5.16 0.13
C LYS A 189 5.71 -4.69 -0.41
N GLU A 190 5.27 -3.46 -0.12
CA GLU A 190 3.94 -2.96 -0.48
C GLU A 190 3.69 -2.92 -1.99
N ALA A 191 4.72 -2.58 -2.78
CA ALA A 191 4.65 -2.52 -4.24
C ALA A 191 4.29 -3.87 -4.87
N PHE A 192 4.69 -4.97 -4.21
CA PHE A 192 4.53 -6.33 -4.69
C PHE A 192 3.33 -7.04 -4.08
N THR A 193 3.16 -6.93 -2.76
CA THR A 193 2.12 -7.67 -2.06
C THR A 193 0.74 -7.10 -2.33
N THR A 194 0.60 -5.78 -2.47
CA THR A 194 -0.71 -5.14 -2.63
C THR A 194 -1.43 -5.58 -3.92
N PRO A 195 -0.80 -5.56 -5.11
CA PRO A 195 -1.41 -6.12 -6.32
C PRO A 195 -1.82 -7.60 -6.18
N LEU A 196 -0.98 -8.42 -5.53
CA LEU A 196 -1.25 -9.85 -5.29
C LEU A 196 -2.45 -10.05 -4.35
N MET A 197 -2.55 -9.26 -3.29
CA MET A 197 -3.67 -9.29 -2.34
C MET A 197 -4.99 -8.94 -3.02
N PHE A 198 -5.03 -7.88 -3.84
CA PHE A 198 -6.24 -7.52 -4.59
C PHE A 198 -6.57 -8.54 -5.69
N ALA A 199 -5.57 -9.17 -6.32
CA ALA A 199 -5.78 -10.31 -7.21
C ALA A 199 -6.39 -11.50 -6.47
N ALA A 200 -5.88 -11.82 -5.28
CA ALA A 200 -6.44 -12.88 -4.44
C ALA A 200 -7.90 -12.61 -4.05
N LEU A 201 -8.22 -11.37 -3.64
CA LEU A 201 -9.58 -10.95 -3.33
C LEU A 201 -10.51 -11.04 -4.54
N THR A 202 -10.03 -10.65 -5.73
CA THR A 202 -10.76 -10.81 -6.99
C THR A 202 -11.14 -12.28 -7.24
N LEU A 203 -10.17 -13.19 -7.06
CA LEU A 203 -10.35 -14.61 -7.28
C LEU A 203 -11.29 -15.24 -6.23
N ALA A 204 -11.11 -14.90 -4.95
CA ALA A 204 -12.00 -15.35 -3.87
C ALA A 204 -13.45 -14.90 -4.13
N PHE A 205 -13.64 -13.60 -4.40
CA PHE A 205 -14.97 -13.04 -4.66
C PHE A 205 -15.61 -13.63 -5.92
N THR A 206 -14.81 -13.88 -6.96
CA THR A 206 -15.30 -14.56 -8.17
C THR A 206 -15.68 -16.00 -7.86
N SER A 207 -14.91 -16.71 -7.03
CA SER A 207 -15.23 -18.07 -6.58
C SER A 207 -16.56 -18.11 -5.81
N PHE A 208 -16.75 -17.20 -4.85
CA PHE A 208 -17.98 -17.12 -4.05
C PHE A 208 -19.22 -16.84 -4.89
N ASN A 209 -19.12 -15.93 -5.85
CA ASN A 209 -20.20 -15.69 -6.81
C ASN A 209 -20.47 -16.90 -7.71
N THR A 210 -19.41 -17.61 -8.09
CA THR A 210 -19.50 -18.76 -9.00
C THR A 210 -20.16 -19.95 -8.31
N ILE A 211 -19.85 -20.22 -7.03
CA ILE A 211 -20.52 -21.29 -6.26
C ILE A 211 -22.00 -20.98 -6.02
N MET A 212 -22.35 -19.71 -5.79
CA MET A 212 -23.76 -19.31 -5.65
C MET A 212 -24.56 -19.57 -6.93
N LYS A 213 -23.96 -19.37 -8.10
CA LYS A 213 -24.58 -19.73 -9.39
C LYS A 213 -24.78 -21.23 -9.56
N VAL A 214 -23.86 -22.06 -9.07
CA VAL A 214 -24.06 -23.53 -9.07
C VAL A 214 -25.31 -23.89 -8.28
N ALA A 215 -25.51 -23.23 -7.14
CA ALA A 215 -26.63 -23.49 -6.26
C ALA A 215 -27.99 -23.10 -6.85
N THR A 216 -28.01 -22.08 -7.72
CA THR A 216 -29.23 -21.60 -8.37
C THR A 216 -29.49 -22.25 -9.73
N GLU A 217 -28.43 -22.55 -10.50
CA GLU A 217 -28.53 -22.96 -11.90
C GLU A 217 -28.09 -24.42 -12.16
N GLY A 218 -27.51 -25.12 -11.17
CA GLY A 218 -27.24 -26.58 -11.24
C GLY A 218 -26.02 -27.01 -12.08
N TYR A 219 -25.18 -26.07 -12.53
CA TYR A 219 -24.08 -26.37 -13.46
C TYR A 219 -22.84 -26.99 -12.79
N LYS A 220 -22.55 -28.28 -13.05
CA LYS A 220 -21.37 -29.00 -12.52
C LYS A 220 -20.03 -28.38 -12.93
N LYS A 221 -19.85 -27.94 -14.19
CA LYS A 221 -18.59 -27.31 -14.65
C LYS A 221 -18.25 -26.03 -13.86
N THR A 222 -19.27 -25.30 -13.44
CA THR A 222 -19.14 -24.06 -12.67
C THR A 222 -18.61 -24.32 -11.26
N PHE A 223 -18.88 -25.51 -10.68
CA PHE A 223 -18.31 -25.91 -9.38
C PHE A 223 -16.80 -26.06 -9.45
N THR A 224 -16.27 -26.80 -10.43
CA THR A 224 -14.81 -26.99 -10.60
C THR A 224 -14.08 -25.66 -10.77
N ILE A 225 -14.66 -24.72 -11.53
CA ILE A 225 -14.10 -23.38 -11.69
C ILE A 225 -14.01 -22.64 -10.35
N SER A 226 -15.07 -22.70 -9.52
CA SER A 226 -15.04 -22.09 -8.18
C SER A 226 -13.90 -22.65 -7.33
N ILE A 227 -13.71 -23.97 -7.32
CA ILE A 227 -12.62 -24.62 -6.57
C ILE A 227 -11.25 -24.16 -7.05
N ILE A 228 -11.00 -24.14 -8.35
CA ILE A 228 -9.72 -23.66 -8.92
C ILE A 228 -9.46 -22.21 -8.53
N LEU A 229 -10.47 -21.34 -8.62
CA LEU A 229 -10.34 -19.93 -8.24
C LEU A 229 -10.04 -19.78 -6.74
N SER A 230 -10.62 -20.60 -5.87
CA SER A 230 -10.31 -20.57 -4.43
C SER A 230 -8.90 -21.07 -4.12
N LEU A 231 -8.42 -22.10 -4.83
CA LEU A 231 -7.05 -22.60 -4.69
C LEU A 231 -6.04 -21.50 -5.09
N LEU A 232 -6.22 -20.90 -6.27
CA LEU A 232 -5.37 -19.81 -6.75
C LEU A 232 -5.41 -18.59 -5.83
N SER A 233 -6.59 -18.24 -5.31
CA SER A 233 -6.72 -17.17 -4.32
C SER A 233 -5.92 -17.46 -3.05
N GLY A 234 -6.05 -18.67 -2.48
CA GLY A 234 -5.29 -19.08 -1.30
C GLY A 234 -3.77 -19.05 -1.53
N ILE A 235 -3.30 -19.51 -2.69
CA ILE A 235 -1.87 -19.42 -3.07
C ILE A 235 -1.42 -17.95 -3.10
N LEU A 236 -2.17 -17.06 -3.74
CA LEU A 236 -1.80 -15.64 -3.83
C LEU A 236 -1.76 -14.96 -2.45
N ILE A 237 -2.70 -15.26 -1.54
CA ILE A 237 -2.62 -14.76 -0.16
C ILE A 237 -1.38 -15.31 0.54
N GLY A 238 -1.09 -16.60 0.38
CA GLY A 238 0.11 -17.24 0.94
C GLY A 238 1.41 -16.59 0.43
N VAL A 239 1.50 -16.32 -0.87
CA VAL A 239 2.64 -15.60 -1.47
C VAL A 239 2.71 -14.17 -0.96
N SER A 240 1.59 -13.46 -0.81
CA SER A 240 1.58 -12.12 -0.20
C SER A 240 2.09 -12.14 1.25
N ALA A 241 1.79 -13.19 2.02
CA ALA A 241 2.28 -13.32 3.40
C ALA A 241 3.80 -13.44 3.50
N LEU A 242 4.46 -13.92 2.43
CA LEU A 242 5.92 -13.98 2.29
C LEU A 242 6.58 -12.65 1.98
N GLY A 243 5.81 -11.63 1.59
CA GLY A 243 6.33 -10.28 1.42
C GLY A 243 5.97 -9.36 2.59
N TRP A 244 4.74 -9.44 3.09
CA TRP A 244 4.26 -8.50 4.09
C TRP A 244 3.18 -9.08 4.99
N ALA A 245 3.30 -8.83 6.30
CA ALA A 245 2.27 -9.12 7.30
C ALA A 245 0.92 -8.42 6.98
N GLY A 246 0.92 -7.39 6.13
CA GLY A 246 -0.31 -6.76 5.62
C GLY A 246 -1.24 -7.70 4.86
N TYR A 247 -0.81 -8.92 4.48
CA TYR A 247 -1.72 -9.95 3.93
C TYR A 247 -2.95 -10.20 4.83
N LEU A 248 -2.83 -9.96 6.14
CA LEU A 248 -3.93 -10.03 7.10
C LEU A 248 -5.13 -9.16 6.71
N PHE A 249 -4.92 -8.09 5.94
CA PHE A 249 -6.00 -7.33 5.30
C PHE A 249 -6.96 -8.23 4.53
N THR A 250 -6.45 -9.19 3.76
CA THR A 250 -7.31 -10.12 3.00
C THR A 250 -8.14 -11.01 3.91
N TYR A 251 -7.56 -11.52 4.99
CA TYR A 251 -8.26 -12.30 6.01
C TYR A 251 -9.36 -11.48 6.69
N LEU A 252 -9.08 -10.24 7.07
CA LEU A 252 -10.05 -9.34 7.68
C LEU A 252 -11.20 -9.01 6.73
N VAL A 253 -10.91 -8.74 5.45
CA VAL A 253 -11.95 -8.49 4.44
C VAL A 253 -12.84 -9.72 4.25
N LEU A 254 -12.26 -10.92 4.18
CA LEU A 254 -13.00 -12.17 4.01
C LEU A 254 -13.83 -12.49 5.26
N ALA A 255 -13.29 -12.29 6.47
CA ALA A 255 -14.01 -12.45 7.73
C ALA A 255 -15.20 -11.48 7.82
N ALA A 256 -14.96 -10.19 7.57
CA ALA A 256 -16.01 -9.17 7.54
C ALA A 256 -17.08 -9.48 6.50
N TYR A 257 -16.69 -9.96 5.31
CA TYR A 257 -17.62 -10.39 4.28
C TYR A 257 -18.50 -11.56 4.74
N ALA A 258 -17.91 -12.59 5.37
CA ALA A 258 -18.65 -13.73 5.88
C ALA A 258 -19.70 -13.33 6.94
N LEU A 259 -19.33 -12.43 7.86
CA LEU A 259 -20.25 -11.87 8.85
C LEU A 259 -21.36 -11.05 8.20
N LEU A 260 -21.02 -10.13 7.30
CA LEU A 260 -22.02 -9.34 6.58
C LEU A 260 -22.99 -10.22 5.78
N MET A 261 -22.50 -11.32 5.19
CA MET A 261 -23.34 -12.30 4.51
C MET A 261 -24.28 -13.04 5.48
N LEU A 262 -23.80 -13.40 6.67
CA LEU A 262 -24.62 -14.00 7.72
C LEU A 262 -25.78 -13.09 8.14
N PHE A 263 -25.50 -11.81 8.40
CA PHE A 263 -26.50 -10.85 8.89
C PHE A 263 -27.42 -10.34 7.77
N PHE A 264 -26.84 -9.91 6.65
CA PHE A 264 -27.51 -9.12 5.62
C PHE A 264 -27.58 -9.80 4.25
N GLY A 265 -26.88 -10.93 4.05
CA GLY A 265 -26.85 -11.64 2.77
C GLY A 265 -28.20 -12.24 2.41
N GLU A 266 -28.26 -12.98 1.31
CA GLU A 266 -29.47 -13.68 0.89
C GLU A 266 -29.96 -14.72 1.89
N ASP A 267 -31.27 -14.70 2.20
CA ASP A 267 -31.91 -15.70 3.04
C ASP A 267 -32.19 -16.97 2.23
N SER A 268 -31.10 -17.62 1.80
CA SER A 268 -31.14 -18.89 1.07
C SER A 268 -30.31 -19.93 1.81
N ARG A 269 -30.80 -21.18 1.84
CA ARG A 269 -30.02 -22.32 2.37
C ARG A 269 -28.72 -22.54 1.59
N ASN A 270 -28.68 -22.02 0.36
CA ASN A 270 -27.54 -22.07 -0.55
C ASN A 270 -26.38 -21.17 -0.11
N LEU A 271 -26.61 -20.18 0.77
CA LEU A 271 -25.55 -19.32 1.31
C LEU A 271 -24.43 -20.14 1.98
N GLY A 272 -24.78 -21.25 2.61
CA GLY A 272 -23.82 -22.16 3.25
C GLY A 272 -22.84 -22.84 2.28
N LEU A 273 -23.09 -22.80 0.97
CA LEU A 273 -22.14 -23.32 -0.02
C LEU A 273 -20.91 -22.42 -0.19
N ILE A 274 -20.99 -21.14 0.18
CA ILE A 274 -19.85 -20.21 0.17
C ILE A 274 -18.75 -20.68 1.13
N PHE A 275 -19.12 -21.38 2.20
CA PHE A 275 -18.16 -21.91 3.17
C PHE A 275 -17.09 -22.81 2.52
N ILE A 276 -17.44 -23.56 1.48
CA ILE A 276 -16.51 -24.50 0.82
C ILE A 276 -15.31 -23.76 0.18
N PRO A 277 -15.51 -22.87 -0.83
CA PRO A 277 -14.39 -22.12 -1.39
C PRO A 277 -13.73 -21.19 -0.37
N TYR A 278 -14.46 -20.70 0.64
CA TYR A 278 -13.88 -19.91 1.73
C TYR A 278 -12.86 -20.72 2.52
N LEU A 279 -13.24 -21.92 2.97
CA LEU A 279 -12.35 -22.81 3.71
C LEU A 279 -11.13 -23.21 2.88
N ILE A 280 -11.30 -23.44 1.57
CA ILE A 280 -10.18 -23.72 0.66
C ILE A 280 -9.20 -22.55 0.62
N VAL A 281 -9.70 -21.31 0.46
CA VAL A 281 -8.84 -20.11 0.50
C VAL A 281 -8.04 -20.07 1.81
N MET A 282 -8.71 -20.25 2.95
CA MET A 282 -8.07 -20.21 4.27
C MET A 282 -7.04 -21.33 4.47
N VAL A 283 -7.40 -22.59 4.19
CA VAL A 283 -6.49 -23.73 4.40
C VAL A 283 -5.26 -23.64 3.49
N VAL A 284 -5.45 -23.29 2.21
CA VAL A 284 -4.34 -23.16 1.27
C VAL A 284 -3.42 -22.01 1.67
N SER A 285 -3.96 -20.84 1.95
CA SER A 285 -3.16 -19.69 2.38
C SER A 285 -2.45 -19.95 3.71
N GLY A 286 -3.13 -20.54 4.69
CA GLY A 286 -2.53 -20.90 5.98
C GLY A 286 -1.44 -21.97 5.88
N THR A 287 -1.58 -22.92 4.95
CA THR A 287 -0.51 -23.89 4.65
C THR A 287 0.71 -23.18 4.08
N PHE A 288 0.53 -22.29 3.10
CA PHE A 288 1.65 -21.50 2.58
C PHE A 288 2.34 -20.70 3.69
N VAL A 289 1.58 -20.00 4.54
CA VAL A 289 2.11 -19.20 5.65
C VAL A 289 2.89 -20.07 6.64
N ALA A 290 2.31 -21.19 7.07
CA ALA A 290 2.88 -22.06 8.09
C ALA A 290 4.16 -22.78 7.64
N PHE A 291 4.31 -23.08 6.35
CA PHE A 291 5.45 -23.84 5.85
C PHE A 291 6.52 -22.97 5.18
N SER A 292 6.19 -21.75 4.75
CA SER A 292 7.10 -20.96 3.93
C SER A 292 7.91 -19.91 4.72
N THR A 293 7.55 -19.61 5.97
CA THR A 293 8.33 -18.69 6.82
C THR A 293 8.22 -19.03 8.31
N ALA A 294 9.33 -18.87 9.04
CA ALA A 294 9.36 -19.03 10.50
C ALA A 294 8.78 -17.81 11.22
N ARG A 295 8.63 -16.67 10.54
CA ARG A 295 8.17 -15.39 11.11
C ARG A 295 6.81 -15.46 11.80
N TYR A 296 5.93 -16.36 11.32
CA TYR A 296 4.59 -16.54 11.88
C TYR A 296 4.46 -17.78 12.78
N GLY A 297 5.59 -18.34 13.26
CA GLY A 297 5.61 -19.47 14.19
C GLY A 297 5.48 -20.85 13.52
N GLY A 298 5.64 -20.94 12.20
CA GLY A 298 5.57 -22.21 11.47
C GLY A 298 4.20 -22.91 11.64
N LEU A 299 4.21 -24.19 11.99
CA LEU A 299 2.98 -24.97 12.23
C LEU A 299 2.09 -24.42 13.36
N SER A 300 2.65 -23.69 14.32
CA SER A 300 1.86 -23.06 15.38
C SER A 300 0.91 -21.97 14.85
N PHE A 301 1.14 -21.49 13.62
CA PHE A 301 0.27 -20.53 12.94
C PHE A 301 -1.19 -21.01 12.87
N PHE A 302 -1.44 -22.31 12.73
CA PHE A 302 -2.81 -22.85 12.68
C PHE A 302 -3.58 -22.67 13.99
N TRP A 303 -2.88 -22.46 15.10
CA TRP A 303 -3.46 -22.17 16.41
C TRP A 303 -3.55 -20.67 16.70
N SER A 304 -3.05 -19.84 15.79
CA SER A 304 -3.08 -18.38 15.97
C SER A 304 -4.48 -17.82 15.80
N VAL A 305 -4.76 -16.76 16.56
CA VAL A 305 -6.02 -16.00 16.47
C VAL A 305 -6.22 -15.42 15.06
N THR A 306 -5.13 -15.04 14.38
CA THR A 306 -5.18 -14.50 13.01
C THR A 306 -5.68 -15.53 12.00
N PHE A 307 -5.39 -16.82 12.20
CA PHE A 307 -5.89 -17.90 11.35
C PHE A 307 -7.31 -18.34 11.73
N LEU A 308 -7.60 -18.44 13.04
CA LEU A 308 -8.85 -19.00 13.55
C LEU A 308 -10.05 -18.05 13.43
N ILE A 309 -9.86 -16.73 13.61
CA ILE A 309 -10.98 -15.75 13.55
C ILE A 309 -11.72 -15.78 12.20
N PRO A 310 -11.04 -15.69 11.03
CA PRO A 310 -11.73 -15.71 9.74
C PRO A 310 -12.50 -17.01 9.51
N ILE A 311 -11.93 -18.15 9.90
CA ILE A 311 -12.62 -19.45 9.82
C ILE A 311 -13.87 -19.42 10.70
N GLY A 312 -13.73 -19.02 11.97
CA GLY A 312 -14.83 -18.89 12.92
C GLY A 312 -15.94 -17.97 12.44
N ALA A 313 -15.60 -16.85 11.80
CA ALA A 313 -16.56 -15.92 11.19
C ALA A 313 -17.38 -16.54 10.06
N SER A 314 -16.84 -17.57 9.37
CA SER A 314 -17.51 -18.26 8.26
C SER A 314 -18.31 -19.50 8.68
N LEU A 315 -17.98 -20.14 9.81
CA LEU A 315 -18.66 -21.36 10.29
C LEU A 315 -20.20 -21.23 10.37
N PRO A 316 -20.78 -20.11 10.85
CA PRO A 316 -22.23 -19.97 10.92
C PRO A 316 -22.93 -20.02 9.56
N LEU A 317 -22.22 -19.72 8.46
CA LEU A 317 -22.80 -19.82 7.12
C LEU A 317 -23.20 -21.26 6.78
N ILE A 318 -22.44 -22.26 7.27
CA ILE A 318 -22.80 -23.69 7.10
C ILE A 318 -24.11 -23.98 7.81
N ALA A 319 -24.27 -23.46 9.04
CA ALA A 319 -25.46 -23.72 9.86
C ALA A 319 -26.74 -23.29 9.16
N LEU A 320 -26.69 -22.27 8.28
CA LEU A 320 -27.83 -21.82 7.46
C LEU A 320 -28.33 -22.87 6.46
N ARG A 321 -27.59 -23.95 6.22
CA ARG A 321 -28.06 -25.10 5.43
C ARG A 321 -29.16 -25.88 6.14
N TRP A 322 -29.12 -25.93 7.48
CA TRP A 322 -30.02 -26.73 8.31
C TRP A 322 -30.93 -25.87 9.20
N LEU A 323 -30.44 -24.74 9.68
CA LEU A 323 -31.12 -23.83 10.61
C LEU A 323 -31.53 -22.53 9.90
N LYS A 324 -32.65 -21.94 10.35
CA LYS A 324 -33.08 -20.63 9.85
C LYS A 324 -32.19 -19.52 10.43
N ARG A 325 -31.94 -18.47 9.66
CA ARG A 325 -31.12 -17.31 10.06
C ARG A 325 -31.51 -16.73 11.42
N ARG A 326 -32.81 -16.63 11.71
CA ARG A 326 -33.36 -16.11 12.98
C ARG A 326 -32.88 -16.86 14.24
N PHE A 327 -32.38 -18.09 14.11
CA PHE A 327 -31.82 -18.87 15.23
C PHE A 327 -30.30 -18.83 15.24
N VAL A 328 -29.66 -18.83 14.07
CA VAL A 328 -28.18 -18.78 13.96
C VAL A 328 -27.64 -17.43 14.40
N VAL A 329 -28.28 -16.32 13.98
CA VAL A 329 -27.80 -14.96 14.26
C VAL A 329 -27.71 -14.65 15.76
N PRO A 330 -28.77 -14.86 16.58
CA PRO A 330 -28.68 -14.61 18.01
C PRO A 330 -27.62 -15.47 18.71
N LEU A 331 -27.46 -16.73 18.30
CA LEU A 331 -26.45 -17.63 18.84
C LEU A 331 -25.03 -17.11 18.56
N VAL A 332 -24.77 -16.65 17.34
CA VAL A 332 -23.47 -16.08 16.97
C VAL A 332 -23.19 -14.79 17.74
N ILE A 333 -24.19 -13.92 17.89
CA ILE A 333 -24.04 -12.70 18.71
C ILE A 333 -23.72 -13.08 20.16
N ALA A 334 -24.45 -14.03 20.74
CA ALA A 334 -24.20 -14.51 22.11
C ALA A 334 -22.78 -15.09 22.25
N LEU A 335 -22.31 -15.86 21.27
CA LEU A 335 -20.96 -16.41 21.26
C LEU A 335 -19.90 -15.31 21.14
N MET A 336 -20.10 -14.32 20.26
CA MET A 336 -19.19 -13.18 20.13
C MET A 336 -19.11 -12.37 21.43
N VAL A 337 -20.25 -12.12 22.08
CA VAL A 337 -20.30 -11.45 23.39
C VAL A 337 -19.58 -12.28 24.46
N ALA A 338 -19.80 -13.60 24.49
CA ALA A 338 -19.11 -14.49 25.41
C ALA A 338 -17.59 -14.47 25.20
N VAL A 339 -17.11 -14.53 23.95
CA VAL A 339 -15.68 -14.43 23.64
C VAL A 339 -15.11 -13.09 24.07
N VAL A 340 -15.82 -11.98 23.84
CA VAL A 340 -15.38 -10.65 24.29
C VAL A 340 -15.29 -10.57 25.82
N ILE A 341 -16.21 -11.20 26.55
CA ILE A 341 -16.21 -11.23 28.02
C ILE A 341 -15.04 -12.08 28.54
N VAL A 342 -14.83 -13.28 27.96
CA VAL A 342 -13.79 -14.22 28.41
C VAL A 342 -12.39 -13.71 28.06
N GLU A 343 -12.22 -13.18 26.85
CA GLU A 343 -10.93 -12.74 26.30
C GLU A 343 -10.78 -11.21 26.34
N TRP A 344 -11.38 -10.56 27.34
CA TRP A 344 -11.38 -9.10 27.45
C TRP A 344 -9.97 -8.50 27.36
N SER A 345 -8.98 -9.13 28.01
CA SER A 345 -7.59 -8.68 27.97
C SER A 345 -7.02 -8.64 26.55
N TYR A 346 -7.32 -9.66 25.73
CA TYR A 346 -6.87 -9.72 24.34
C TYR A 346 -7.62 -8.68 23.48
N VAL A 347 -8.94 -8.55 23.67
CA VAL A 347 -9.76 -7.56 22.96
C VAL A 347 -9.32 -6.13 23.30
N ALA A 348 -9.06 -5.85 24.57
CA ALA A 348 -8.53 -4.57 25.02
C ALA A 348 -7.14 -4.30 24.42
N GLY A 349 -6.28 -5.32 24.34
CA GLY A 349 -5.00 -5.24 23.64
C GLY A 349 -5.15 -4.90 22.16
N LEU A 350 -6.10 -5.52 21.45
CA LEU A 350 -6.40 -5.22 20.05
C LEU A 350 -6.95 -3.80 19.86
N ILE A 351 -7.84 -3.35 20.74
CA ILE A 351 -8.37 -1.98 20.74
C ILE A 351 -7.22 -0.99 20.96
N ASN A 352 -6.32 -1.25 21.91
CA ASN A 352 -5.14 -0.44 22.15
C ASN A 352 -4.17 -0.46 20.96
N TRP A 353 -4.06 -1.57 20.23
CA TRP A 353 -3.24 -1.62 19.02
C TRP A 353 -3.88 -0.82 17.86
N LEU A 354 -5.21 -0.87 17.71
CA LEU A 354 -5.95 -0.15 16.68
C LEU A 354 -6.03 1.36 16.96
N PHE A 355 -6.29 1.74 18.20
CA PHE A 355 -6.68 3.10 18.59
C PHE A 355 -5.82 3.72 19.71
N GLY A 356 -4.97 2.93 20.36
CA GLY A 356 -4.14 3.35 21.50
C GLY A 356 -2.65 3.53 21.17
N SER A 357 -1.83 3.62 22.21
CA SER A 357 -0.38 3.85 22.10
C SER A 357 0.34 2.60 21.59
N LYS A 358 1.07 2.74 20.48
CA LYS A 358 1.91 1.68 19.91
C LYS A 358 3.21 1.53 20.72
N GLY A 359 3.95 0.45 20.49
CA GLY A 359 5.25 0.24 21.14
C GLY A 359 6.18 1.44 21.01
N LEU A 360 7.12 1.60 21.95
CA LEU A 360 7.93 2.80 22.13
C LEU A 360 8.65 3.23 20.84
N VAL A 361 9.31 2.27 20.16
CA VAL A 361 10.01 2.52 18.90
C VAL A 361 9.02 2.77 17.75
N ARG A 362 7.93 2.01 17.71
CA ARG A 362 6.92 2.16 16.64
C ARG A 362 6.23 3.52 16.65
N LEU A 363 6.11 4.18 17.81
CA LEU A 363 5.55 5.53 17.92
C LEU A 363 6.43 6.61 17.25
N THR A 364 7.75 6.39 17.16
CA THR A 364 8.66 7.35 16.53
C THR A 364 8.75 7.17 15.01
N VAL A 365 8.29 6.03 14.49
CA VAL A 365 8.25 5.77 13.05
C VAL A 365 7.18 6.66 12.40
N ALA A 366 7.61 7.53 11.47
CA ALA A 366 6.73 8.51 10.81
C ALA A 366 5.49 7.87 10.16
N GLU A 367 5.65 6.65 9.64
CA GLU A 367 4.61 5.88 8.97
C GLU A 367 3.53 5.30 9.89
N SER A 368 3.81 5.21 11.19
CA SER A 368 2.92 4.61 12.19
C SER A 368 2.00 5.65 12.85
N LYS A 369 2.13 6.93 12.47
CA LYS A 369 1.27 8.02 12.94
C LYS A 369 -0.17 7.82 12.51
N GLN A 370 -1.11 8.22 13.36
CA GLN A 370 -2.53 8.28 12.99
C GLN A 370 -2.73 9.41 11.97
N PRO A 371 -3.48 9.17 10.87
CA PRO A 371 -3.69 10.20 9.87
C PRO A 371 -4.70 11.23 10.33
N THR A 372 -4.43 12.48 9.99
CA THR A 372 -5.39 13.58 10.08
C THR A 372 -6.37 13.57 8.90
N LEU A 373 -7.44 14.35 8.98
CA LEU A 373 -8.33 14.55 7.83
C LEU A 373 -7.61 15.19 6.63
N PHE A 374 -6.58 16.00 6.90
CA PHE A 374 -5.72 16.57 5.86
C PHE A 374 -4.92 15.47 5.15
N ASP A 375 -4.36 14.51 5.90
CA ASP A 375 -3.66 13.36 5.31
C ASP A 375 -4.58 12.49 4.48
N VAL A 376 -5.82 12.24 4.95
CA VAL A 376 -6.84 11.51 4.17
C VAL A 376 -7.17 12.23 2.88
N TRP A 377 -7.38 13.55 2.94
CA TRP A 377 -7.64 14.36 1.75
C TRP A 377 -6.47 14.31 0.75
N ASN A 378 -5.24 14.42 1.25
CA ASN A 378 -4.04 14.40 0.41
C ASN A 378 -3.76 13.02 -0.19
N GLN A 379 -3.94 11.95 0.56
CA GLN A 379 -3.54 10.63 0.06
C GLN A 379 -4.66 9.88 -0.68
N VAL A 380 -5.93 10.22 -0.39
CA VAL A 380 -7.11 9.58 -1.01
C VAL A 380 -7.82 10.50 -2.02
N GLY A 381 -7.93 11.80 -1.74
CA GLY A 381 -8.55 12.79 -2.64
C GLY A 381 -10.08 12.66 -2.80
N PHE A 382 -10.61 13.23 -3.90
CA PHE A 382 -12.05 13.16 -4.22
C PHE A 382 -12.67 11.76 -4.30
N PRO A 383 -11.95 10.66 -4.63
CA PRO A 383 -12.49 9.30 -4.52
C PRO A 383 -13.21 9.00 -3.20
N ILE A 384 -12.77 9.57 -2.07
CA ILE A 384 -13.43 9.34 -0.77
C ILE A 384 -14.87 9.87 -0.73
N ILE A 385 -15.12 11.03 -1.34
CA ILE A 385 -16.46 11.63 -1.39
C ILE A 385 -17.40 10.74 -2.22
N LEU A 386 -16.92 10.26 -3.36
CA LEU A 386 -17.70 9.35 -4.22
C LEU A 386 -17.90 7.98 -3.60
N ALA A 387 -16.95 7.53 -2.78
CA ALA A 387 -17.07 6.31 -2.00
C ALA A 387 -18.19 6.42 -0.94
N ILE A 388 -18.26 7.55 -0.22
CA ILE A 388 -19.34 7.81 0.74
C ILE A 388 -20.70 7.82 0.04
N LEU A 389 -20.81 8.41 -1.15
CA LEU A 389 -22.06 8.36 -1.92
C LEU A 389 -22.45 6.94 -2.36
N ALA A 390 -21.47 6.06 -2.60
CA ALA A 390 -21.70 4.64 -2.88
C ALA A 390 -22.17 3.85 -1.64
N LEU A 391 -22.04 4.38 -0.41
CA LEU A 391 -22.60 3.75 0.79
C LEU A 391 -24.12 3.79 0.84
N VAL A 392 -24.79 4.58 0.02
CA VAL A 392 -26.25 4.54 -0.07
C VAL A 392 -26.66 3.33 -0.91
N PRO A 393 -27.23 2.26 -0.30
CA PRO A 393 -27.61 1.06 -1.05
C PRO A 393 -28.70 1.42 -2.07
N ARG A 394 -28.35 1.36 -3.36
CA ARG A 394 -29.30 1.49 -4.48
C ARG A 394 -29.15 0.26 -5.37
N ASP A 395 -30.29 -0.30 -5.77
CA ASP A 395 -30.41 -1.55 -6.55
C ASP A 395 -30.04 -2.84 -5.79
N VAL A 396 -30.21 -2.86 -4.47
CA VAL A 396 -29.94 -4.03 -3.59
C VAL A 396 -31.16 -4.98 -3.50
N LYS A 397 -32.09 -4.88 -4.45
CA LYS A 397 -33.33 -5.66 -4.44
C LYS A 397 -33.09 -7.11 -4.84
N ASP A 398 -32.20 -7.35 -5.80
CA ASP A 398 -31.85 -8.70 -6.18
C ASP A 398 -30.77 -9.28 -5.25
N PRO A 399 -30.82 -10.58 -4.94
CA PRO A 399 -29.88 -11.17 -4.00
C PRO A 399 -28.41 -11.13 -4.42
N THR A 400 -28.13 -11.16 -5.72
CA THR A 400 -26.75 -11.16 -6.23
C THR A 400 -26.11 -9.79 -6.05
N SER A 401 -26.80 -8.71 -6.44
CA SER A 401 -26.34 -7.33 -6.22
C SER A 401 -26.17 -7.02 -4.74
N ARG A 402 -27.00 -7.60 -3.87
CA ARG A 402 -26.82 -7.50 -2.42
C ARG A 402 -25.54 -8.16 -1.94
N ASN A 403 -25.29 -9.42 -2.30
CA ASN A 403 -24.06 -10.10 -1.90
C ASN A 403 -22.82 -9.39 -2.45
N ASN A 404 -22.90 -8.82 -3.65
CA ASN A 404 -21.83 -8.02 -4.25
C ASN A 404 -21.57 -6.72 -3.48
N TYR A 405 -22.64 -6.02 -3.09
CA TYR A 405 -22.54 -4.80 -2.31
C TYR A 405 -21.94 -5.06 -0.92
N LEU A 406 -22.28 -6.18 -0.26
CA LEU A 406 -21.70 -6.55 1.03
C LEU A 406 -20.19 -6.81 0.95
N PHE A 407 -19.69 -7.33 -0.19
CA PHE A 407 -18.25 -7.48 -0.41
C PHE A 407 -17.54 -6.14 -0.61
N LEU A 408 -18.18 -5.19 -1.30
CA LEU A 408 -17.67 -3.82 -1.41
C LEU A 408 -17.59 -3.16 -0.02
N LEU A 409 -18.64 -3.33 0.78
CA LEU A 409 -18.73 -2.77 2.12
C LEU A 409 -17.68 -3.38 3.06
N SER A 410 -17.42 -4.69 3.00
CA SER A 410 -16.37 -5.32 3.82
C SER A 410 -14.99 -4.77 3.49
N MET A 411 -14.66 -4.62 2.20
CA MET A 411 -13.39 -4.02 1.78
C MET A 411 -13.24 -2.58 2.27
N PHE A 412 -14.26 -1.74 2.07
CA PHE A 412 -14.20 -0.33 2.47
C PHE A 412 -14.15 -0.16 3.98
N ALA A 413 -14.99 -0.88 4.74
CA ALA A 413 -15.01 -0.80 6.19
C ALA A 413 -13.69 -1.24 6.83
N VAL A 414 -13.13 -2.38 6.40
CA VAL A 414 -11.82 -2.85 6.89
C VAL A 414 -10.72 -1.85 6.52
N SER A 415 -10.72 -1.34 5.29
CA SER A 415 -9.72 -0.36 4.85
C SER A 415 -9.80 0.95 5.65
N ALA A 416 -11.01 1.44 5.94
CA ALA A 416 -11.22 2.66 6.72
C ALA A 416 -10.77 2.49 8.18
N ILE A 417 -11.07 1.35 8.81
CA ILE A 417 -10.61 1.03 10.17
C ILE A 417 -9.08 0.98 10.22
N LEU A 418 -8.45 0.26 9.28
CA LEU A 418 -7.00 0.18 9.21
C LEU A 418 -6.35 1.54 8.94
N ALA A 419 -6.89 2.29 7.98
CA ALA A 419 -6.42 3.65 7.69
C ALA A 419 -6.53 4.56 8.91
N SER A 420 -7.56 4.43 9.75
CA SER A 420 -7.67 5.24 10.98
C SER A 420 -6.54 4.99 11.99
N SER A 421 -5.88 3.84 11.92
CA SER A 421 -4.78 3.48 12.82
C SER A 421 -3.42 3.99 12.34
N GLU A 422 -3.18 4.04 11.03
CA GLU A 422 -1.86 4.32 10.42
C GLU A 422 -1.97 5.03 9.09
N ILE A 423 -1.19 6.10 8.93
CA ILE A 423 -1.09 6.86 7.69
C ILE A 423 -0.65 5.96 6.52
N ARG A 424 0.28 5.01 6.73
CA ARG A 424 0.70 4.08 5.67
C ARG A 424 -0.42 3.15 5.16
N LEU A 425 -1.45 2.89 5.99
CA LEU A 425 -2.57 2.03 5.62
C LEU A 425 -3.64 2.77 4.81
N LEU A 426 -3.48 4.08 4.58
CA LEU A 426 -4.31 4.85 3.64
C LEU A 426 -4.27 4.29 2.22
N MET A 427 -3.25 3.52 1.84
CA MET A 427 -3.22 2.86 0.52
C MET A 427 -4.41 1.91 0.32
N PHE A 428 -4.83 1.16 1.35
CA PHE A 428 -5.98 0.27 1.22
C PHE A 428 -7.27 1.08 1.06
N LEU A 429 -7.39 2.17 1.82
CA LEU A 429 -8.52 3.08 1.71
C LEU A 429 -8.56 3.75 0.33
N SER A 430 -7.43 4.20 -0.22
CA SER A 430 -7.39 4.83 -1.53
C SER A 430 -7.82 3.88 -2.65
N LEU A 431 -7.35 2.63 -2.61
CA LEU A 431 -7.69 1.63 -3.62
C LEU A 431 -9.15 1.19 -3.54
N THR A 432 -9.68 1.00 -2.34
CA THR A 432 -11.10 0.67 -2.14
C THR A 432 -12.03 1.84 -2.44
N ALA A 433 -11.64 3.07 -2.07
CA ALA A 433 -12.34 4.29 -2.47
C ALA A 433 -12.37 4.44 -3.99
N SER A 434 -11.29 4.11 -4.71
CA SER A 434 -11.26 4.11 -6.18
C SER A 434 -12.27 3.13 -6.80
N ILE A 435 -12.45 1.94 -6.21
CA ILE A 435 -13.49 0.98 -6.63
C ILE A 435 -14.89 1.58 -6.46
N MET A 436 -15.17 2.14 -5.27
CA MET A 436 -16.47 2.73 -4.98
C MET A 436 -16.75 3.99 -5.80
N ALA A 437 -15.73 4.84 -6.01
CA ALA A 437 -15.80 6.02 -6.84
C ALA A 437 -16.09 5.64 -8.30
N GLY A 438 -15.44 4.61 -8.83
CA GLY A 438 -15.74 4.05 -10.15
C GLY A 438 -17.17 3.53 -10.27
N ALA A 439 -17.72 2.94 -9.21
CA ALA A 439 -19.12 2.52 -9.16
C ALA A 439 -20.08 3.72 -9.20
N THR A 440 -19.86 4.73 -8.37
CA THR A 440 -20.68 5.94 -8.33
C THR A 440 -20.61 6.70 -9.65
N LEU A 441 -19.41 6.98 -10.16
CA LEU A 441 -19.21 7.80 -11.35
C LEU A 441 -19.77 7.14 -12.61
N SER A 442 -19.56 5.82 -12.79
CA SER A 442 -20.17 5.09 -13.91
C SER A 442 -21.68 5.22 -13.88
N ARG A 443 -22.32 5.07 -12.71
CA ARG A 443 -23.78 5.17 -12.61
C ARG A 443 -24.29 6.56 -12.98
N ILE A 444 -23.62 7.62 -12.56
CA ILE A 444 -24.00 8.99 -12.92
C ILE A 444 -23.88 9.17 -14.44
N ILE A 445 -22.76 8.73 -15.03
CA ILE A 445 -22.52 8.80 -16.48
C ILE A 445 -23.59 7.99 -17.25
N ASP A 446 -23.88 6.76 -16.83
CA ASP A 446 -24.85 5.87 -17.47
C ASP A 446 -26.28 6.46 -17.37
N TYR A 447 -26.63 7.04 -16.22
CA TYR A 447 -27.92 7.70 -16.01
C TYR A 447 -28.07 8.96 -16.88
N CYS A 448 -27.07 9.83 -16.92
CA CYS A 448 -27.11 11.04 -17.74
C CYS A 448 -27.10 10.72 -19.23
N SER A 449 -26.24 9.79 -19.68
CA SER A 449 -26.16 9.39 -21.09
C SER A 449 -27.44 8.75 -21.61
N SER A 450 -28.11 7.90 -20.82
CA SER A 450 -29.38 7.28 -21.20
C SER A 450 -30.53 8.28 -21.38
N LYS A 451 -30.47 9.45 -20.71
CA LYS A 451 -31.48 10.51 -20.80
C LYS A 451 -31.11 11.64 -21.76
N LEU A 452 -29.98 11.53 -22.47
CA LEU A 452 -29.42 12.59 -23.31
C LEU A 452 -30.29 12.93 -24.52
N LEU A 453 -30.85 11.91 -25.17
CA LEU A 453 -31.71 12.06 -26.35
C LEU A 453 -33.16 11.74 -25.96
N VAL A 454 -34.04 12.73 -26.10
CA VAL A 454 -35.47 12.57 -25.84
C VAL A 454 -36.24 12.73 -27.15
N LYS A 455 -37.15 11.81 -27.45
CA LYS A 455 -38.06 11.94 -28.59
C LYS A 455 -39.23 12.86 -28.21
N ARG A 456 -39.32 14.02 -28.84
CA ARG A 456 -40.47 14.94 -28.74
C ARG A 456 -41.02 15.21 -30.14
N LYS A 457 -42.33 15.00 -30.34
CA LYS A 457 -43.06 15.27 -31.60
C LYS A 457 -42.28 14.88 -32.88
N LYS A 458 -41.81 13.63 -32.97
CA LYS A 458 -41.03 13.05 -34.09
C LYS A 458 -39.64 13.66 -34.35
N ARG A 459 -39.14 14.59 -33.53
CA ARG A 459 -37.73 15.05 -33.56
C ARG A 459 -36.96 14.50 -32.35
N LEU A 460 -35.67 14.24 -32.56
CA LEU A 460 -34.71 13.96 -31.48
C LEU A 460 -34.26 15.31 -30.93
N GLU A 461 -34.55 15.58 -29.65
CA GLU A 461 -34.12 16.78 -28.93
C GLU A 461 -33.12 16.38 -27.84
N LEU A 462 -32.13 17.24 -27.60
CA LEU A 462 -31.19 17.11 -26.50
C LEU A 462 -31.90 17.49 -25.19
N ASN A 463 -31.73 16.67 -24.16
CA ASN A 463 -32.21 16.99 -22.83
C ASN A 463 -31.16 17.83 -22.09
N GLU A 464 -31.41 19.12 -21.94
CA GLU A 464 -30.51 20.07 -21.29
C GLU A 464 -30.10 19.65 -19.87
N LYS A 465 -31.02 19.03 -19.10
CA LYS A 465 -30.71 18.51 -17.75
C LYS A 465 -29.76 17.31 -17.79
N ALA A 466 -29.91 16.45 -18.79
CA ALA A 466 -29.01 15.31 -18.99
C ALA A 466 -27.65 15.76 -19.51
N LEU A 467 -27.61 16.77 -20.38
CA LEU A 467 -26.38 17.41 -20.85
C LEU A 467 -25.63 18.08 -19.70
N LEU A 468 -26.34 18.84 -18.84
CA LEU A 468 -25.78 19.43 -17.63
C LEU A 468 -25.24 18.35 -16.68
N GLY A 469 -26.00 17.27 -16.47
CA GLY A 469 -25.53 16.13 -15.65
C GLY A 469 -24.29 15.44 -16.21
N LEU A 470 -24.18 15.32 -17.54
CA LEU A 470 -22.99 14.77 -18.19
C LEU A 470 -21.80 15.73 -18.11
N ALA A 471 -22.02 17.04 -18.27
CA ALA A 471 -21.00 18.06 -18.05
C ALA A 471 -20.50 18.07 -16.59
N LEU A 472 -21.41 17.98 -15.61
CA LEU A 472 -21.06 17.84 -14.20
C LEU A 472 -20.31 16.54 -13.90
N SER A 473 -20.63 15.44 -14.60
CA SER A 473 -19.88 14.18 -14.49
C SER A 473 -18.46 14.30 -15.02
N ILE A 474 -18.27 15.07 -16.11
CA ILE A 474 -16.94 15.38 -16.66
C ILE A 474 -16.17 16.29 -15.70
N ILE A 475 -16.81 17.31 -15.14
CA ILE A 475 -16.19 18.18 -14.12
C ILE A 475 -15.81 17.35 -12.89
N LEU A 476 -16.67 16.46 -12.43
CA LEU A 476 -16.39 15.56 -11.32
C LEU A 476 -15.25 14.59 -11.64
N ALA A 477 -15.23 14.02 -12.84
CA ALA A 477 -14.12 13.21 -13.32
C ALA A 477 -12.82 14.02 -13.36
N ALA A 478 -12.89 15.28 -13.84
CA ALA A 478 -11.75 16.20 -13.89
C ALA A 478 -11.28 16.61 -12.49
N LEU A 479 -12.18 16.77 -11.51
CA LEU A 479 -11.83 17.02 -10.10
C LEU A 479 -11.17 15.80 -9.47
N VAL A 480 -11.69 14.60 -9.74
CA VAL A 480 -11.09 13.35 -9.27
C VAL A 480 -9.69 13.18 -9.84
N VAL A 481 -9.56 13.31 -11.16
CA VAL A 481 -8.27 13.34 -11.88
C VAL A 481 -7.36 14.40 -11.26
N SER A 482 -7.81 15.65 -11.18
CA SER A 482 -7.05 16.77 -10.63
C SER A 482 -6.59 16.50 -9.20
N SER A 483 -7.42 15.96 -8.30
CA SER A 483 -6.94 15.57 -6.96
C SER A 483 -5.88 14.48 -7.00
N THR A 484 -6.00 13.47 -7.87
CA THR A 484 -4.93 12.47 -8.00
C THR A 484 -3.62 13.03 -8.59
N PHE A 485 -3.65 14.16 -9.33
CA PHE A 485 -2.47 14.79 -9.93
C PHE A 485 -1.94 16.03 -9.18
N ALA A 486 -2.75 16.70 -8.37
CA ALA A 486 -2.39 17.93 -7.65
C ALA A 486 -1.64 17.65 -6.34
N ILE A 487 -1.63 16.41 -5.86
CA ILE A 487 -1.10 16.07 -4.54
C ILE A 487 0.39 15.70 -4.57
N PRO A 488 0.95 15.13 -5.67
CA PRO A 488 2.38 15.12 -5.87
C PRO A 488 3.03 16.51 -5.99
N THR A 489 2.26 17.60 -6.05
CA THR A 489 2.81 18.96 -6.22
C THR A 489 2.61 19.89 -5.01
N TYR A 490 1.86 19.47 -3.98
CA TYR A 490 1.37 20.35 -2.90
C TYR A 490 1.82 19.97 -1.48
N SER A 491 3.01 19.41 -1.29
CA SER A 491 3.66 19.46 0.04
C SER A 491 4.28 20.84 0.26
N ILE A 492 3.52 21.73 0.90
CA ILE A 492 3.79 23.17 1.15
C ILE A 492 5.07 23.46 1.96
N GLU A 493 5.90 22.49 2.31
CA GLU A 493 7.27 22.73 2.83
C GLU A 493 8.40 22.08 2.01
N ASN A 494 8.10 21.16 1.10
CA ASN A 494 9.11 20.31 0.46
C ASN A 494 9.14 20.37 -1.08
N GLY A 495 8.29 21.17 -1.71
CA GLY A 495 8.26 21.30 -3.18
C GLY A 495 7.55 20.12 -3.86
N PRO A 496 7.45 20.11 -5.20
CA PRO A 496 6.81 19.03 -5.93
C PRO A 496 7.63 17.73 -5.89
N ILE A 497 6.95 16.58 -5.76
CA ILE A 497 7.43 15.18 -5.88
C ILE A 497 7.96 14.88 -7.31
N THR A 498 8.30 15.91 -8.07
CA THR A 498 8.94 15.82 -9.39
C THR A 498 10.46 15.72 -9.29
N SER A 499 11.03 15.67 -8.08
CA SER A 499 12.46 15.48 -7.89
C SER A 499 12.81 14.55 -6.73
N HIS A 500 13.81 13.70 -6.96
CA HIS A 500 14.54 12.90 -5.99
C HIS A 500 14.95 13.73 -4.78
N ALA A 501 15.45 14.96 -4.94
CA ALA A 501 15.84 15.83 -3.82
C ALA A 501 14.68 16.15 -2.85
N THR A 502 13.48 16.39 -3.37
CA THR A 502 12.27 16.57 -2.56
C THR A 502 11.83 15.27 -1.89
N ILE A 503 11.93 14.14 -2.61
CA ILE A 503 11.56 12.82 -2.10
C ILE A 503 12.54 12.40 -1.00
N TYR A 504 13.84 12.54 -1.22
CA TYR A 504 14.92 12.34 -0.25
C TYR A 504 14.72 13.19 1.00
N LYS A 505 14.46 14.49 0.83
CA LYS A 505 14.14 15.38 1.96
C LYS A 505 12.87 14.94 2.70
N SER A 506 11.86 14.43 1.99
CA SER A 506 10.61 13.90 2.60
C SER A 506 10.77 12.54 3.27
N LEU A 507 11.77 11.76 2.85
CA LEU A 507 12.16 10.46 3.41
C LEU A 507 13.29 10.57 4.45
N GLY A 508 13.76 11.79 4.74
CA GLY A 508 14.81 12.07 5.73
C GLY A 508 16.24 12.02 5.20
N MET A 509 16.48 11.47 4.01
CA MET A 509 17.80 11.27 3.42
C MET A 509 18.34 12.50 2.67
N SER A 510 18.55 13.64 3.33
CA SER A 510 19.42 14.67 2.72
C SER A 510 20.88 14.19 2.68
N GLY A 511 21.68 14.71 1.75
CA GLY A 511 23.13 14.41 1.74
C GLY A 511 23.54 12.99 1.34
N TYR A 512 22.81 12.35 0.41
CA TYR A 512 23.08 10.97 -0.04
C TYR A 512 24.53 10.75 -0.52
N SER A 513 25.10 11.69 -1.29
CA SER A 513 26.49 11.56 -1.76
C SER A 513 27.50 11.63 -0.62
N GLN A 514 27.24 12.44 0.40
CA GLN A 514 28.05 12.52 1.62
C GLN A 514 27.96 11.23 2.45
N TRP A 515 26.78 10.60 2.51
CA TRP A 515 26.62 9.28 3.11
C TRP A 515 27.45 8.23 2.38
N LEU A 516 27.36 8.14 1.05
CA LEU A 516 28.16 7.18 0.28
C LEU A 516 29.66 7.35 0.49
N GLN A 517 30.17 8.59 0.48
CA GLN A 517 31.59 8.86 0.74
C GLN A 517 32.03 8.39 2.14
N ALA A 518 31.18 8.58 3.16
CA ALA A 518 31.46 8.11 4.51
C ALA A 518 31.46 6.58 4.61
N LEU A 519 30.52 5.91 3.91
CA LEU A 519 30.42 4.45 3.87
C LEU A 519 31.58 3.81 3.08
N ASP A 520 32.01 4.43 1.98
CA ASP A 520 33.21 4.03 1.23
C ASP A 520 34.46 4.18 2.10
N TRP A 521 34.60 5.30 2.82
CA TRP A 521 35.71 5.48 3.76
C TRP A 521 35.73 4.38 4.83
N LEU A 522 34.58 4.06 5.44
CA LEU A 522 34.46 2.97 6.40
C LEU A 522 34.93 1.64 5.80
N LYS A 523 34.51 1.34 4.58
CA LYS A 523 34.87 0.10 3.87
C LYS A 523 36.37 -0.03 3.65
N GLU A 524 37.03 1.06 3.28
CA GLU A 524 38.43 1.10 2.88
C GLU A 524 39.41 1.23 4.06
N ASN A 525 38.97 1.84 5.18
CA ASN A 525 39.87 2.25 6.27
C ASN A 525 39.66 1.50 7.61
N THR A 526 38.71 0.57 7.69
CA THR A 526 38.44 -0.21 8.92
C THR A 526 38.57 -1.70 8.68
N THR A 527 38.76 -2.53 9.71
CA THR A 527 38.77 -3.98 9.50
C THR A 527 37.36 -4.52 9.20
N SER A 528 37.25 -5.67 8.52
CA SER A 528 35.94 -6.30 8.23
C SER A 528 35.14 -6.66 9.49
N GLY A 529 35.82 -6.84 10.62
CA GLY A 529 35.23 -7.09 11.94
C GLY A 529 34.85 -5.83 12.72
N ALA A 530 35.05 -4.64 12.16
CA ALA A 530 34.69 -3.39 12.82
C ALA A 530 33.17 -3.29 13.02
N ILE A 531 32.78 -2.76 14.19
CA ILE A 531 31.39 -2.66 14.65
C ILE A 531 30.97 -1.21 14.60
N ILE A 532 29.82 -0.94 13.98
CA ILE A 532 29.28 0.40 13.80
C ILE A 532 28.09 0.62 14.72
N ILE A 533 28.16 1.67 15.54
CA ILE A 533 27.07 2.21 16.33
C ILE A 533 26.50 3.41 15.58
N SER A 534 25.19 3.38 15.34
CA SER A 534 24.46 4.41 14.63
C SER A 534 23.03 4.50 15.17
N TRP A 535 22.28 5.52 14.77
CA TRP A 535 20.82 5.39 14.83
C TRP A 535 20.34 4.24 13.94
N TRP A 536 19.21 3.62 14.29
CA TRP A 536 18.78 2.37 13.67
C TRP A 536 18.43 2.50 12.18
N ASP A 537 17.96 3.67 11.73
CA ASP A 537 17.59 3.96 10.34
C ASP A 537 18.69 3.54 9.34
N TYR A 538 19.98 3.77 9.65
CA TYR A 538 21.05 3.62 8.66
C TYR A 538 21.63 2.20 8.57
N GLY A 539 21.17 1.28 9.42
CA GLY A 539 21.82 -0.02 9.60
C GLY A 539 21.95 -0.82 8.30
N TYR A 540 20.90 -0.87 7.49
CA TYR A 540 20.93 -1.60 6.22
C TYR A 540 21.87 -0.97 5.18
N MET A 541 21.93 0.36 5.10
CA MET A 541 22.88 1.05 4.23
C MET A 541 24.33 0.77 4.64
N ILE A 542 24.63 0.82 5.95
CA ILE A 542 25.97 0.51 6.48
C ILE A 542 26.35 -0.93 6.15
N GLN A 543 25.45 -1.89 6.38
CA GLN A 543 25.70 -3.30 6.08
C GLN A 543 25.94 -3.55 4.58
N TYR A 544 25.20 -2.87 3.70
CA TYR A 544 25.31 -3.06 2.26
C TYR A 544 26.54 -2.37 1.65
N TYR A 545 26.71 -1.06 1.88
CA TYR A 545 27.79 -0.29 1.25
C TYR A 545 29.14 -0.53 1.94
N ALA A 546 29.18 -0.37 3.27
CA ALA A 546 30.42 -0.48 4.02
C ALA A 546 30.81 -1.94 4.29
N ASN A 547 29.87 -2.88 4.21
CA ASN A 547 30.07 -4.29 4.58
C ASN A 547 30.67 -4.38 6.00
N ARG A 548 30.02 -3.70 6.95
CA ARG A 548 30.39 -3.67 8.38
C ARG A 548 29.22 -4.06 9.25
N THR A 549 29.56 -4.57 10.43
CA THR A 549 28.59 -5.11 11.37
C THR A 549 27.91 -3.98 12.14
N THR A 550 26.58 -4.02 12.27
CA THR A 550 25.82 -3.06 13.07
C THR A 550 25.18 -3.70 14.30
N VAL A 551 24.95 -2.89 15.33
CA VAL A 551 24.25 -3.32 16.55
C VAL A 551 22.73 -3.17 16.43
N VAL A 552 22.30 -2.19 15.64
CA VAL A 552 20.89 -1.88 15.36
C VAL A 552 20.68 -1.75 13.85
N ASP A 553 19.45 -1.98 13.40
CA ASP A 553 19.04 -1.81 12.00
C ASP A 553 17.53 -1.55 11.87
N PRO A 554 17.03 -1.13 10.70
CA PRO A 554 15.62 -0.77 10.49
C PRO A 554 14.62 -1.92 10.68
N GLY A 555 15.09 -3.16 10.68
CA GLY A 555 14.25 -4.32 10.95
C GLY A 555 13.64 -4.32 12.35
N ASN A 556 14.31 -3.67 13.32
CA ASN A 556 13.82 -3.50 14.69
C ASN A 556 13.38 -4.82 15.35
N PHE A 557 14.00 -5.95 15.01
CA PHE A 557 13.65 -7.27 15.56
C PHE A 557 13.88 -7.37 17.08
N TYR A 558 14.81 -6.55 17.59
CA TYR A 558 15.15 -6.46 19.01
C TYR A 558 15.05 -5.00 19.50
N GLU A 559 13.82 -4.52 19.73
CA GLU A 559 13.54 -3.11 20.09
C GLU A 559 14.37 -2.60 21.29
N TRP A 560 14.72 -3.46 22.24
CA TRP A 560 15.53 -3.09 23.41
C TRP A 560 16.91 -2.55 23.03
N ARG A 561 17.49 -2.98 21.89
CA ARG A 561 18.79 -2.49 21.42
C ARG A 561 18.73 -1.02 21.03
N ASN A 562 17.62 -0.58 20.46
CA ASN A 562 17.40 0.83 20.15
C ASN A 562 17.33 1.67 21.41
N VAL A 563 16.73 1.14 22.49
CA VAL A 563 16.71 1.81 23.79
C VAL A 563 18.12 1.97 24.34
N VAL A 564 18.97 0.95 24.22
CA VAL A 564 20.38 1.01 24.66
C VAL A 564 21.16 2.08 23.87
N VAL A 565 21.06 2.06 22.53
CA VAL A 565 21.74 3.04 21.68
C VAL A 565 21.21 4.46 21.92
N ALA A 566 19.90 4.61 22.14
CA ALA A 566 19.31 5.90 22.48
C ALA A 566 19.84 6.43 23.82
N LYS A 567 19.94 5.57 24.85
CA LYS A 567 20.53 5.94 26.15
C LYS A 567 21.99 6.35 26.00
N PHE A 568 22.78 5.61 25.22
CA PHE A 568 24.16 5.99 24.88
C PHE A 568 24.23 7.42 24.30
N PHE A 569 23.37 7.75 23.34
CA PHE A 569 23.34 9.07 22.74
C PHE A 569 22.91 10.18 23.73
N MET A 570 22.07 9.86 24.70
CA MET A 570 21.55 10.80 25.70
C MET A 570 22.43 10.95 26.94
N SER A 571 23.40 10.07 27.17
CA SER A 571 24.35 10.17 28.28
C SER A 571 25.20 11.45 28.17
N SER A 572 25.48 12.07 29.32
CA SER A 572 26.40 13.22 29.41
C SER A 572 27.84 12.81 29.77
N ASP A 573 28.01 11.71 30.51
CA ASP A 573 29.31 11.15 30.85
C ASP A 573 29.73 10.07 29.83
N GLU A 574 30.95 10.19 29.32
CA GLU A 574 31.50 9.28 28.31
C GLU A 574 31.73 7.88 28.89
N ASN A 575 32.15 7.78 30.16
CA ASN A 575 32.38 6.47 30.80
C ASN A 575 31.06 5.72 31.01
N GLU A 576 30.03 6.41 31.49
CA GLU A 576 28.68 5.84 31.60
C GLU A 576 28.18 5.33 30.24
N ALA A 577 28.33 6.14 29.19
CA ALA A 577 27.87 5.78 27.85
C ALA A 577 28.59 4.55 27.27
N LEU A 578 29.92 4.49 27.43
CA LEU A 578 30.71 3.32 27.04
C LEU A 578 30.35 2.09 27.87
N ASN A 579 30.10 2.25 29.16
CA ASN A 579 29.66 1.17 30.03
C ASN A 579 28.29 0.63 29.62
N ILE A 580 27.33 1.48 29.22
CA ILE A 580 26.03 1.06 28.67
C ILE A 580 26.21 0.15 27.44
N LEU A 581 27.06 0.59 26.51
CA LEU A 581 27.37 -0.18 25.30
C LEU A 581 28.08 -1.50 25.63
N ASN A 582 29.07 -1.48 26.53
CA ASN A 582 29.85 -2.66 26.89
C ASN A 582 29.03 -3.71 27.64
N GLN A 583 28.24 -3.29 28.63
CA GLN A 583 27.36 -4.21 29.38
C GLN A 583 26.33 -4.88 28.49
N SER A 584 25.86 -4.17 27.45
CA SER A 584 24.81 -4.67 26.56
C SER A 584 25.34 -5.56 25.44
N PHE A 585 26.54 -5.26 24.92
CA PHE A 585 27.02 -5.85 23.66
C PHE A 585 28.45 -6.43 23.74
N GLY A 586 29.19 -6.25 24.84
CA GLY A 586 30.56 -6.76 25.00
C GLY A 586 31.54 -6.15 24.00
N LEU A 587 31.60 -4.82 23.97
CA LEU A 587 32.32 -4.04 22.96
C LEU A 587 33.73 -3.61 23.37
N GLU A 588 34.07 -3.72 24.66
CA GLU A 588 35.39 -3.35 25.17
C GLU A 588 36.52 -4.13 24.47
N GLY A 589 37.56 -3.40 24.06
CA GLY A 589 38.69 -3.95 23.31
C GLY A 589 38.38 -4.30 21.85
N LYS A 590 37.16 -4.05 21.35
CA LYS A 590 36.80 -4.19 19.94
C LYS A 590 37.02 -2.89 19.16
N GLU A 591 37.21 -3.03 17.85
CA GLU A 591 37.24 -1.91 16.92
C GLU A 591 35.82 -1.40 16.68
N VAL A 592 35.47 -0.30 17.35
CA VAL A 592 34.12 0.28 17.32
C VAL A 592 34.17 1.70 16.76
N TYR A 593 33.21 1.99 15.88
CA TYR A 593 32.99 3.32 15.34
C TYR A 593 31.57 3.79 15.61
N VAL A 594 31.41 5.09 15.85
CA VAL A 594 30.13 5.77 15.94
C VAL A 594 29.97 6.66 14.71
N ILE A 595 28.86 6.50 14.00
CA ILE A 595 28.49 7.35 12.86
C ILE A 595 27.29 8.21 13.25
N VAL A 596 27.38 9.51 12.96
CA VAL A 596 26.29 10.49 13.13
C VAL A 596 26.19 11.37 11.90
N SER A 597 24.99 11.87 11.63
CA SER A 597 24.71 12.79 10.54
C SER A 597 23.93 14.03 11.02
N LEU A 598 23.62 14.93 10.09
CA LEU A 598 22.72 16.05 10.37
C LEU A 598 21.27 15.63 10.64
N GLU A 599 20.89 14.40 10.28
CA GLU A 599 19.53 13.87 10.51
C GLU A 599 19.23 13.61 11.98
N GLU A 600 20.26 13.42 12.81
CA GLU A 600 20.16 13.26 14.24
C GLU A 600 19.56 14.51 14.92
N ILE A 601 19.71 15.70 14.31
CA ILE A 601 19.13 16.95 14.84
C ILE A 601 17.60 16.86 14.87
N PRO A 602 16.89 16.65 13.73
CA PRO A 602 15.45 16.45 13.77
C PRO A 602 15.01 15.13 14.43
N LYS A 603 15.84 14.07 14.42
CA LYS A 603 15.53 12.78 15.07
C LYS A 603 15.76 12.79 16.58
N SER A 604 16.42 13.81 17.12
CA SER A 604 16.76 13.95 18.55
C SER A 604 15.57 13.76 19.50
N HIS A 605 14.37 14.18 19.10
CA HIS A 605 13.14 13.97 19.84
C HIS A 605 12.79 12.48 19.98
N ALA A 606 12.91 11.71 18.89
CA ALA A 606 12.69 10.27 18.90
C ALA A 606 13.74 9.55 19.76
N ILE A 607 15.01 9.96 19.64
CA ILE A 607 16.12 9.41 20.42
C ILE A 607 15.86 9.62 21.92
N ALA A 608 15.56 10.86 22.34
CA ALA A 608 15.29 11.16 23.74
C ALA A 608 14.04 10.43 24.27
N PHE A 609 12.96 10.39 23.48
CA PHE A 609 11.74 9.67 23.84
C PHE A 609 11.98 8.18 24.07
N ILE A 610 12.73 7.52 23.16
CA ILE A 610 13.07 6.10 23.27
C ILE A 610 14.01 5.84 24.45
N ALA A 611 14.93 6.77 24.75
CA ALA A 611 15.81 6.68 25.90
C ALA A 611 15.08 6.88 27.25
N GLY A 612 13.86 7.45 27.23
CA GLY A 612 13.10 7.83 28.43
C GLY A 612 13.52 9.19 29.01
N TYR A 613 14.13 10.05 28.21
CA TYR A 613 14.59 11.39 28.61
C TYR A 613 13.53 12.44 28.29
N PRO A 614 13.28 13.41 29.20
CA PRO A 614 12.20 14.39 29.05
C PRO A 614 12.51 15.46 27.99
N THR A 615 13.79 15.75 27.75
CA THR A 615 14.24 16.82 26.86
C THR A 615 15.20 16.29 25.82
N PRO A 616 14.96 16.54 24.52
CA PRO A 616 15.93 16.19 23.49
C PRO A 616 17.13 17.13 23.49
N PRO A 617 18.27 16.72 22.92
CA PRO A 617 19.45 17.58 22.86
C PRO A 617 19.34 18.75 21.87
N PHE A 618 18.44 18.63 20.88
CA PHE A 618 18.12 19.68 19.92
C PHE A 618 16.61 19.98 19.91
N GLN A 619 16.25 21.26 19.96
CA GLN A 619 14.87 21.73 19.94
C GLN A 619 14.63 22.74 18.82
N LEU A 620 13.48 22.63 18.16
CA LEU A 620 13.06 23.61 17.16
C LEU A 620 12.35 24.78 17.87
N GLN A 621 12.91 25.97 17.74
CA GLN A 621 12.38 27.19 18.36
C GLN A 621 12.15 28.29 17.32
N LEU A 622 11.12 29.10 17.53
CA LEU A 622 10.83 30.26 16.68
C LEU A 622 11.69 31.44 17.14
N ILE A 623 12.75 31.75 16.39
CA ILE A 623 13.70 32.84 16.70
C ILE A 623 13.61 33.88 15.59
N MET A 624 13.28 35.12 15.94
CA MET A 624 13.16 36.24 14.99
C MET A 624 12.27 35.92 13.77
N GLY A 625 11.17 35.19 14.00
CA GLY A 625 10.22 34.83 12.94
C GLY A 625 10.64 33.66 12.05
N ALA A 626 11.76 32.99 12.34
CA ALA A 626 12.21 31.79 11.63
C ALA A 626 12.36 30.62 12.60
N TRP A 627 11.89 29.44 12.20
CA TRP A 627 12.16 28.20 12.94
C TRP A 627 13.64 27.84 12.84
N ARG A 628 14.30 27.69 13.98
CA ARG A 628 15.72 27.33 14.08
C ARG A 628 15.91 26.21 15.07
N TRP A 629 16.83 25.29 14.77
CA TRP A 629 17.28 24.29 15.72
C TRP A 629 18.24 24.93 16.73
N VAL A 630 17.98 24.69 18.01
CA VAL A 630 18.75 25.21 19.15
C VAL A 630 19.25 24.03 19.96
N ILE A 631 20.48 24.13 20.47
CA ILE A 631 21.05 23.16 21.39
C ILE A 631 20.41 23.37 22.77
N SER A 632 19.69 22.37 23.27
CA SER A 632 19.07 22.37 24.60
C SER A 632 19.88 21.58 25.63
N ASP A 633 20.67 20.60 25.19
CA ASP A 633 21.60 19.86 26.04
C ASP A 633 23.00 19.80 25.39
N PRO A 634 23.93 20.68 25.78
CA PRO A 634 25.30 20.68 25.24
C PRO A 634 26.17 19.53 25.76
N ASN A 635 25.77 18.86 26.86
CA ASN A 635 26.56 17.82 27.49
C ASN A 635 26.26 16.43 26.92
N ALA A 636 25.07 16.22 26.35
CA ALA A 636 24.72 14.97 25.70
C ALA A 636 25.75 14.56 24.63
N ILE A 637 26.12 13.28 24.64
CA ILE A 637 27.07 12.71 23.67
C ILE A 637 26.61 12.94 22.24
N LEU A 638 25.30 12.79 21.97
CA LEU A 638 24.73 13.08 20.65
C LEU A 638 25.08 14.49 20.17
N THR A 639 24.91 15.50 21.03
CA THR A 639 25.22 16.89 20.68
C THR A 639 26.69 17.06 20.35
N ARG A 640 27.56 16.51 21.20
CA ARG A 640 29.02 16.63 21.06
C ARG A 640 29.53 15.93 19.79
N LEU A 641 28.94 14.78 19.43
CA LEU A 641 29.26 14.06 18.19
C LEU A 641 28.75 14.80 16.94
N VAL A 642 27.49 15.26 16.94
CA VAL A 642 26.90 15.96 15.79
C VAL A 642 27.63 17.28 15.49
N LEU A 643 28.09 18.00 16.52
CA LEU A 643 28.81 19.27 16.32
C LEU A 643 30.24 19.13 15.79
N GLY A 644 30.77 17.90 15.68
CA GLY A 644 32.03 17.68 14.96
C GLY A 644 31.86 17.48 13.45
N ILE A 645 30.64 17.50 12.91
CA ILE A 645 30.36 17.59 11.47
C ILE A 645 30.90 18.92 10.93
N GLU A 646 31.47 18.88 9.73
CA GLU A 646 32.10 20.04 9.11
C GLU A 646 31.08 21.16 8.87
N GLY A 647 31.45 22.41 9.22
CA GLY A 647 30.59 23.58 9.02
C GLY A 647 29.57 23.87 10.15
N LEU A 648 29.41 22.97 11.13
CA LEU A 648 28.64 23.24 12.35
C LEU A 648 29.48 23.88 13.49
N GLN A 649 30.79 23.96 13.30
CA GLN A 649 31.69 24.63 14.23
C GLN A 649 31.64 26.16 14.03
N SER A 650 30.71 26.85 14.69
CA SER A 650 30.75 28.30 14.89
C SER A 650 30.33 28.67 16.33
N ASP A 651 31.00 29.68 16.91
CA ASP A 651 30.86 30.38 18.20
C ASP A 651 30.55 29.60 19.51
N ALA A 652 29.99 28.39 19.45
CA ALA A 652 29.65 27.51 20.57
C ALA A 652 30.81 26.59 21.00
N SER A 653 31.92 26.55 20.25
CA SER A 653 33.09 25.70 20.55
C SER A 653 33.72 25.98 21.92
N ASN A 654 33.52 27.17 22.48
CA ASN A 654 34.00 27.54 23.81
C ASN A 654 33.10 27.02 24.96
N ILE A 655 31.90 26.50 24.66
CA ILE A 655 30.89 26.10 25.65
C ILE A 655 30.75 24.56 25.72
N ILE A 656 31.19 23.84 24.69
CA ILE A 656 30.94 22.40 24.55
C ILE A 656 32.16 21.58 24.99
N PRO A 657 31.99 20.58 25.88
CA PRO A 657 33.11 19.74 26.32
C PRO A 657 33.73 18.92 25.20
N SER A 658 35.07 18.84 25.14
CA SER A 658 35.79 18.01 24.15
C SER A 658 35.65 16.53 24.44
N LEU A 659 35.35 15.71 23.42
CA LEU A 659 35.24 14.26 23.55
C LEU A 659 36.63 13.64 23.81
N LYS A 660 36.74 12.78 24.83
CA LYS A 660 38.02 12.14 25.21
C LYS A 660 38.11 10.71 24.70
N HIS A 661 37.00 9.99 24.72
CA HIS A 661 36.89 8.60 24.29
C HIS A 661 36.44 8.44 22.83
N PHE A 662 36.24 9.54 22.10
CA PHE A 662 35.77 9.52 20.71
C PHE A 662 36.73 10.34 19.83
N GLU A 663 37.59 9.64 19.10
CA GLU A 663 38.51 10.24 18.15
C GLU A 663 37.80 10.44 16.81
N LYS A 664 37.69 11.68 16.34
CA LYS A 664 37.10 11.94 15.02
C LYS A 664 38.06 11.50 13.92
N VAL A 665 37.67 10.50 13.14
CA VAL A 665 38.51 9.89 12.09
C VAL A 665 38.11 10.30 10.68
N TYR A 666 36.86 10.71 10.48
CA TYR A 666 36.36 11.22 9.20
C TYR A 666 35.22 12.21 9.45
N CYS A 667 35.14 13.24 8.62
CA CYS A 667 33.96 14.11 8.53
C CYS A 667 33.83 14.71 7.14
N ASN A 668 32.60 15.00 6.76
CA ASN A 668 32.26 15.88 5.65
C ASN A 668 31.15 16.85 6.11
N SER A 669 30.53 17.56 5.18
CA SER A 669 29.47 18.54 5.48
C SER A 669 28.15 17.96 5.98
N TYR A 670 28.00 16.63 6.07
CA TYR A 670 26.76 15.97 6.46
C TYR A 670 26.92 14.82 7.47
N VAL A 671 28.05 14.11 7.45
CA VAL A 671 28.32 12.90 8.25
C VAL A 671 29.66 13.06 8.99
N ALA A 672 29.71 12.59 10.22
CA ALA A 672 30.94 12.45 11.01
C ALA A 672 31.08 11.04 11.57
N LEU A 673 32.33 10.58 11.64
CA LEU A 673 32.73 9.26 12.10
C LEU A 673 33.73 9.39 13.22
N TYR A 674 33.48 8.65 14.30
CA TYR A 674 34.31 8.64 15.49
C TYR A 674 34.75 7.23 15.81
N ARG A 675 36.04 7.04 16.06
CA ARG A 675 36.58 5.80 16.64
C ARG A 675 36.44 5.86 18.16
N VAL A 676 35.94 4.77 18.74
CA VAL A 676 35.84 4.63 20.20
C VAL A 676 37.20 4.22 20.78
N MET A 677 37.67 4.99 21.76
CA MET A 677 38.89 4.76 22.52
C MET A 677 38.51 4.26 23.92
N TRP A 678 38.69 2.96 24.18
CA TRP A 678 38.31 2.33 25.46
C TRP A 678 39.23 2.76 26.62
N GLU A 679 40.51 2.97 26.33
CA GLU A 679 41.49 3.49 27.27
C GLU A 679 41.89 4.91 26.83
N LEU A 680 41.98 5.84 27.79
CA LEU A 680 42.50 7.17 27.54
C LEU A 680 44.02 7.07 27.37
N THR A 681 44.51 7.30 26.15
CA THR A 681 45.95 7.41 25.86
C THR A 681 46.51 8.75 26.29
#